data_AF-G2XJB5-F1
#
_entry.id   AF-G2XJB5-F1
#
_cell.length_a   1.000
_cell.length_b   1.000
_cell.length_c   1.000
_cell.angle_alpha   90.00
_cell.angle_beta   90.00
_cell.angle_gamma   90.00
#
_symmetry.space_group_name_H-M   'P 1'
#
loop_
_entity.id
_entity.type
_entity.pdbx_description
1 polymer ?
#
loop_
_entity_poly.entity_id
_entity_poly.type
_entity_poly.pdbx_seq_one_letter_code
_entity_poly.pdbx_strand_id
1 'polypeptide(L)'
;MADRDDYKREEDEEADEEVENDYKSQNDAIILAIDVSDTMLEQPPASTSRKADKDSAVQAALKCAYQLMQQRIIASPKDMMGILFFGTEKSKFQEHSGRSGLGYPHCYLHTDLDIPAAEDVKALKALVEDEEDEEGVLIPSSTEKVQMANVFFCANQIFTTKAANYSSRRLFILTDNDSPHPSDKAAKSAAAVRAKDLYDLGVNIELFPITRGDNEFDLAKFYDDIIYRDASAEANHSEVRCSKTADGLSLLNSLISNINSKQVAKRALFSSVPLEIAPGLRISIKGYNILHRQEPARSCYVWLEGEKPQIVAGETTRISEDTARTVEKSETKKAYKFGGEYIYFSPEDQKRAKDFGPPIIRIIGFKTRAQIPFWASVKKSTFIFPSEEDFVGSTRVFSALWQKLLKSNKVAIAWCIIRANATPVLSAIIPSHESTEESNATPFLPAGLWLCPLPFADDLRGGPATDGTEPPRASNELVDQMRVIVQQLQLPKAMYNPMRYPNPGLQWHYKILQALALEEEVPEVPEDLTLPKHKAINKRSGGYLQDWAETLQEETQKTAKTTKTKREADDDADDVKPAKKAKASSTKPSASGMTDAQVRAAASAGSLTKMVVADLKDLLAMKGLSISGKKADLVERLEQWAEETS
;
A
#
# COMPACT_ATOMS: atom_id res chain seq x y z
N MET A 1 18.28 -34.34 -9.64
CA MET A 1 19.02 -33.44 -8.72
C MET A 1 18.39 -32.07 -8.86
N ALA A 2 18.11 -31.42 -7.73
CA ALA A 2 17.44 -30.11 -7.55
C ALA A 2 15.92 -30.15 -7.28
N ASP A 3 15.53 -30.88 -6.23
CA ASP A 3 14.43 -30.46 -5.35
C ASP A 3 15.07 -30.23 -3.98
N ARG A 4 15.26 -28.97 -3.60
CA ARG A 4 15.70 -28.59 -2.26
C ARG A 4 14.88 -27.41 -1.78
N ASP A 5 14.08 -27.71 -0.76
CA ASP A 5 13.74 -26.84 0.37
C ASP A 5 12.90 -25.59 0.10
N ASP A 6 11.60 -25.77 -0.21
CA ASP A 6 10.58 -24.71 -0.08
C ASP A 6 9.64 -24.89 1.15
N TYR A 7 9.68 -26.04 1.83
CA TYR A 7 8.68 -26.42 2.85
C TYR A 7 8.77 -25.72 4.22
N LYS A 8 9.58 -24.67 4.41
CA LYS A 8 9.79 -24.06 5.74
C LYS A 8 9.31 -22.62 5.90
N ARG A 9 8.81 -21.99 4.84
CA ARG A 9 8.38 -20.58 4.88
C ARG A 9 6.87 -20.38 4.90
N GLU A 10 6.10 -21.39 4.47
CA GLU A 10 4.66 -21.27 4.27
C GLU A 10 3.86 -21.13 5.59
N GLU A 11 4.17 -21.85 6.69
CA GLU A 11 3.29 -21.81 7.89
C GLU A 11 3.30 -20.47 8.68
N ASP A 12 4.44 -19.76 8.75
CA ASP A 12 4.50 -18.45 9.43
C ASP A 12 3.92 -17.33 8.52
N GLU A 13 4.00 -17.49 7.19
CA GLU A 13 3.32 -16.63 6.21
C GLU A 13 1.80 -16.92 6.21
N GLU A 14 1.37 -18.18 6.28
CA GLU A 14 -0.04 -18.59 6.39
C GLU A 14 -0.72 -18.07 7.65
N ALA A 15 -0.06 -18.07 8.81
CA ALA A 15 -0.65 -17.53 10.04
C ALA A 15 -0.77 -15.98 10.02
N ASP A 16 0.14 -15.30 9.31
CA ASP A 16 0.03 -13.86 9.07
C ASP A 16 -1.02 -13.58 7.96
N GLU A 17 -1.14 -14.45 6.94
CA GLU A 17 -2.13 -14.39 5.85
C GLU A 17 -3.57 -14.74 6.28
N GLU A 18 -3.76 -15.71 7.17
CA GLU A 18 -5.07 -16.12 7.72
C GLU A 18 -5.67 -14.99 8.54
N VAL A 19 -4.88 -14.33 9.38
CA VAL A 19 -5.33 -13.15 10.13
C VAL A 19 -5.49 -11.95 9.18
N GLU A 20 -4.62 -11.78 8.17
CA GLU A 20 -4.76 -10.79 7.08
C GLU A 20 -6.04 -10.97 6.24
N ASN A 21 -6.51 -12.20 6.05
CA ASN A 21 -7.79 -12.48 5.39
C ASN A 21 -8.99 -12.20 6.31
N ASP A 22 -8.86 -12.34 7.64
CA ASP A 22 -9.88 -11.88 8.58
C ASP A 22 -10.03 -10.35 8.61
N TYR A 23 -8.98 -9.57 8.30
CA TYR A 23 -9.10 -8.12 8.09
C TYR A 23 -9.93 -7.74 6.85
N LYS A 24 -10.22 -8.69 5.94
CA LYS A 24 -11.00 -8.43 4.72
C LYS A 24 -12.51 -8.53 4.92
N SER A 25 -13.04 -9.23 5.94
CA SER A 25 -14.39 -9.81 5.87
C SER A 25 -15.52 -9.12 6.66
N GLN A 26 -15.47 -7.79 6.89
CA GLN A 26 -16.72 -7.08 7.19
C GLN A 26 -17.46 -6.78 5.89
N ASN A 27 -18.56 -7.49 5.68
CA ASN A 27 -19.50 -7.21 4.59
C ASN A 27 -20.16 -5.86 4.85
N ASP A 28 -20.24 -5.03 3.82
CA ASP A 28 -20.77 -3.68 3.88
C ASP A 28 -21.97 -3.50 2.97
N ALA A 29 -23.01 -2.84 3.49
CA ALA A 29 -24.26 -2.60 2.79
C ALA A 29 -24.43 -1.10 2.50
N ILE A 30 -24.50 -0.73 1.23
CA ILE A 30 -24.64 0.67 0.79
C ILE A 30 -25.93 0.86 0.01
N ILE A 31 -26.67 1.93 0.31
CA ILE A 31 -27.73 2.44 -0.55
C ILE A 31 -27.27 3.76 -1.16
N LEU A 32 -27.27 3.85 -2.50
CA LEU A 32 -27.05 5.11 -3.21
C LEU A 32 -28.41 5.77 -3.46
N ALA A 33 -28.69 6.81 -2.68
CA ALA A 33 -29.83 7.69 -2.86
C ALA A 33 -29.45 8.84 -3.82
N ILE A 34 -30.02 8.84 -5.03
CA ILE A 34 -29.73 9.82 -6.08
C ILE A 34 -30.94 10.74 -6.26
N ASP A 35 -30.71 12.04 -6.18
CA ASP A 35 -31.71 13.08 -6.41
C ASP A 35 -32.03 13.19 -7.91
N VAL A 36 -33.30 13.04 -8.24
CA VAL A 36 -33.87 13.24 -9.58
C VAL A 36 -34.72 14.51 -9.53
N SER A 37 -34.07 15.64 -9.77
CA SER A 37 -34.66 16.96 -9.82
C SER A 37 -34.39 17.62 -11.17
N ASP A 38 -35.16 18.64 -11.53
CA ASP A 38 -34.95 19.42 -12.76
C ASP A 38 -33.52 20.01 -12.82
N THR A 39 -32.98 20.44 -11.67
CA THR A 39 -31.61 20.99 -11.56
C THR A 39 -30.55 19.92 -11.74
N MET A 40 -30.78 18.71 -11.22
CA MET A 40 -29.86 17.59 -11.39
C MET A 40 -29.84 17.08 -12.85
N LEU A 41 -30.96 17.17 -13.58
CA LEU A 41 -31.10 16.73 -14.98
C LEU A 41 -30.60 17.76 -16.01
N GLU A 42 -30.45 19.02 -15.62
CA GLU A 42 -29.99 20.08 -16.51
C GLU A 42 -28.62 19.71 -17.14
N GLN A 43 -28.48 19.90 -18.45
CA GLN A 43 -27.26 19.59 -19.18
C GLN A 43 -26.23 20.72 -19.02
N PRO A 44 -24.92 20.41 -18.86
CA PRO A 44 -23.89 21.43 -18.78
C PRO A 44 -23.79 22.25 -20.08
N PRO A 45 -23.39 23.53 -20.01
CA PRO A 45 -23.28 24.38 -21.19
C PRO A 45 -22.28 23.81 -22.20
N ALA A 46 -22.63 23.89 -23.49
CA ALA A 46 -21.80 23.36 -24.57
C ALA A 46 -20.40 23.99 -24.56
N SER A 47 -19.37 23.15 -24.38
CA SER A 47 -17.97 23.59 -24.31
C SER A 47 -17.11 22.80 -25.29
N THR A 48 -16.16 23.48 -25.93
CA THR A 48 -15.22 22.90 -26.89
C THR A 48 -14.04 22.18 -26.22
N SER A 49 -13.94 22.22 -24.89
CA SER A 49 -12.88 21.57 -24.13
C SER A 49 -13.13 20.06 -24.01
N ARG A 50 -12.12 19.23 -24.32
CA ARG A 50 -12.14 17.78 -24.05
C ARG A 50 -12.35 17.41 -22.57
N LYS A 51 -12.14 18.36 -21.65
CA LYS A 51 -12.29 18.18 -20.19
C LYS A 51 -13.57 18.78 -19.62
N ALA A 52 -14.42 19.39 -20.45
CA ALA A 52 -15.70 19.91 -19.99
C ALA A 52 -16.67 18.78 -19.66
N ASP A 53 -17.60 19.04 -18.75
CA ASP A 53 -18.68 18.12 -18.47
C ASP A 53 -19.57 17.97 -19.70
N LYS A 54 -19.94 16.72 -19.98
CA LYS A 54 -20.84 16.35 -21.07
C LYS A 54 -22.13 15.73 -20.57
N ASP A 55 -22.17 15.42 -19.28
CA ASP A 55 -23.22 14.65 -18.63
C ASP A 55 -23.94 15.56 -17.63
N SER A 56 -25.24 15.35 -17.46
CA SER A 56 -25.98 15.95 -16.35
C SER A 56 -25.49 15.40 -15.00
N ALA A 57 -25.87 16.05 -13.90
CA ALA A 57 -25.49 15.57 -12.56
C ALA A 57 -26.10 14.19 -12.24
N VAL A 58 -27.34 13.92 -12.70
CA VAL A 58 -27.94 12.58 -12.62
C VAL A 58 -27.12 11.57 -13.43
N GLN A 59 -26.77 11.88 -14.68
CA GLN A 59 -25.98 10.98 -15.52
C GLN A 59 -24.58 10.72 -14.92
N ALA A 60 -23.94 11.74 -14.36
CA ALA A 60 -22.67 11.59 -13.65
C ALA A 60 -22.80 10.70 -12.41
N ALA A 61 -23.89 10.86 -11.64
CA ALA A 61 -24.20 10.02 -10.49
C ALA A 61 -24.47 8.55 -10.89
N LEU A 62 -25.22 8.32 -11.96
CA LEU A 62 -25.50 6.98 -12.50
C LEU A 62 -24.23 6.29 -13.01
N LYS A 63 -23.39 6.99 -13.79
CA LYS A 63 -22.09 6.48 -14.23
C LYS A 63 -21.18 6.15 -13.04
N CYS A 64 -21.22 6.97 -11.99
CA CYS A 64 -20.48 6.69 -10.77
C CYS A 64 -21.03 5.45 -10.04
N ALA A 65 -22.35 5.29 -9.94
CA ALA A 65 -22.98 4.11 -9.38
C ALA A 65 -22.62 2.85 -10.18
N TYR A 66 -22.62 2.93 -11.51
CA TYR A 66 -22.22 1.85 -12.40
C TYR A 66 -20.78 1.40 -12.18
N GLN A 67 -19.84 2.35 -12.12
CA GLN A 67 -18.45 2.04 -11.82
C GLN A 67 -18.27 1.48 -10.40
N LEU A 68 -18.99 2.00 -9.42
CA LEU A 68 -18.94 1.51 -8.04
C LEU A 68 -19.45 0.06 -7.95
N MET A 69 -20.54 -0.26 -8.65
CA MET A 69 -21.11 -1.61 -8.71
C MET A 69 -20.14 -2.60 -9.35
N GLN A 70 -19.53 -2.24 -10.49
CA GLN A 70 -18.47 -3.02 -11.13
C GLN A 70 -17.30 -3.28 -10.18
N GLN A 71 -16.81 -2.23 -9.50
CA GLN A 71 -15.71 -2.34 -8.55
C GLN A 71 -16.06 -3.24 -7.36
N ARG A 72 -17.31 -3.22 -6.88
CA ARG A 72 -17.76 -4.09 -5.77
C ARG A 72 -17.80 -5.56 -6.14
N ILE A 73 -18.32 -5.90 -7.32
CA ILE A 73 -18.31 -7.28 -7.84
C ILE A 73 -16.88 -7.83 -7.86
N ILE A 74 -15.92 -6.97 -8.20
CA ILE A 74 -14.50 -7.27 -8.33
C ILE A 74 -13.80 -7.38 -6.97
N ALA A 75 -13.97 -6.38 -6.10
CA ALA A 75 -13.15 -6.20 -4.91
C ALA A 75 -13.80 -6.74 -3.62
N SER A 76 -15.13 -6.82 -3.56
CA SER A 76 -15.89 -7.11 -2.34
C SER A 76 -17.16 -7.92 -2.66
N PRO A 77 -17.05 -9.22 -3.01
CA PRO A 77 -18.16 -10.02 -3.56
C PRO A 77 -19.28 -10.32 -2.56
N LYS A 78 -19.11 -9.98 -1.28
CA LYS A 78 -20.12 -10.15 -0.22
C LYS A 78 -20.80 -8.83 0.16
N ASP A 79 -20.39 -7.71 -0.44
CA ASP A 79 -20.97 -6.41 -0.16
C ASP A 79 -22.32 -6.26 -0.87
N MET A 80 -23.28 -5.62 -0.19
CA MET A 80 -24.59 -5.31 -0.76
C MET A 80 -24.61 -3.89 -1.32
N MET A 81 -25.31 -3.67 -2.42
CA MET A 81 -25.50 -2.36 -3.00
C MET A 81 -26.94 -2.22 -3.51
N GLY A 82 -27.63 -1.15 -3.09
CA GLY A 82 -28.95 -0.78 -3.60
C GLY A 82 -28.94 0.62 -4.22
N ILE A 83 -29.87 0.89 -5.13
CA ILE A 83 -30.03 2.18 -5.80
C ILE A 83 -31.45 2.69 -5.59
N LEU A 84 -31.56 3.85 -4.94
CA LEU A 84 -32.80 4.54 -4.64
C LEU A 84 -32.82 5.90 -5.33
N PHE A 85 -33.76 6.10 -6.24
CA PHE A 85 -34.04 7.44 -6.77
C PHE A 85 -35.05 8.14 -5.88
N PHE A 86 -34.86 9.43 -5.66
CA PHE A 86 -35.82 10.27 -4.95
C PHE A 86 -36.08 11.56 -5.71
N GLY A 87 -37.29 12.11 -5.60
CA GLY A 87 -37.73 13.25 -6.43
C GLY A 87 -38.43 12.85 -7.74
N THR A 88 -38.57 11.55 -8.00
CA THR A 88 -39.20 11.01 -9.20
C THR A 88 -40.73 11.18 -9.21
N GLU A 89 -41.34 11.24 -10.39
CA GLU A 89 -42.81 11.22 -10.52
C GLU A 89 -43.37 9.88 -10.05
N LYS A 90 -42.75 8.78 -10.49
CA LYS A 90 -43.11 7.42 -10.10
C LYS A 90 -42.57 7.07 -8.72
N SER A 91 -43.30 6.21 -8.01
CA SER A 91 -42.89 5.66 -6.71
C SER A 91 -42.91 4.14 -6.76
N LYS A 92 -41.84 3.48 -6.28
CA LYS A 92 -41.70 2.02 -6.27
C LYS A 92 -40.94 1.60 -5.03
N PHE A 93 -41.49 0.66 -4.26
CA PHE A 93 -40.88 0.10 -3.06
C PHE A 93 -41.25 -1.39 -2.93
N GLN A 94 -40.42 -2.20 -2.25
CA GLN A 94 -40.55 -3.67 -2.17
C GLN A 94 -42.00 -4.14 -1.90
N GLU A 95 -42.54 -5.00 -2.77
CA GLU A 95 -43.81 -5.70 -2.55
C GLU A 95 -43.60 -6.93 -1.63
N HIS A 96 -43.35 -6.69 -0.35
CA HIS A 96 -43.33 -7.77 0.63
C HIS A 96 -44.37 -7.51 1.72
N SER A 97 -45.31 -8.46 1.81
CA SER A 97 -46.57 -8.46 2.57
C SER A 97 -47.73 -7.89 1.75
N GLY A 98 -48.82 -8.65 1.59
CA GLY A 98 -50.04 -8.29 0.87
C GLY A 98 -50.85 -7.11 1.45
N ARG A 99 -50.16 -6.05 1.90
CA ARG A 99 -50.66 -4.72 2.19
C ARG A 99 -50.05 -3.77 1.16
N SER A 100 -50.63 -3.76 -0.02
CA SER A 100 -50.43 -2.67 -0.98
C SER A 100 -50.90 -1.38 -0.31
N GLY A 101 -49.99 -0.51 0.15
CA GLY A 101 -50.42 0.70 0.86
C GLY A 101 -49.38 1.59 1.56
N LEU A 102 -48.14 1.19 1.75
CA LEU A 102 -47.08 2.12 2.21
C LEU A 102 -46.23 2.56 1.02
N GLY A 103 -46.86 3.23 0.06
CA GLY A 103 -46.11 3.92 -0.98
C GLY A 103 -45.34 5.07 -0.33
N TYR A 104 -44.02 5.11 -0.53
CA TYR A 104 -43.21 6.29 -0.24
C TYR A 104 -43.29 7.22 -1.45
N PRO A 105 -44.05 8.33 -1.41
CA PRO A 105 -44.20 9.19 -2.57
C PRO A 105 -42.84 9.75 -3.01
N HIS A 106 -42.61 9.74 -4.31
CA HIS A 106 -41.40 10.22 -4.99
C HIS A 106 -40.13 9.49 -4.56
N CYS A 107 -40.25 8.24 -4.14
CA CYS A 107 -39.13 7.34 -3.88
C CYS A 107 -39.26 6.11 -4.78
N TYR A 108 -38.28 5.88 -5.65
CA TYR A 108 -38.24 4.76 -6.59
C TYR A 108 -37.02 3.89 -6.31
N LEU A 109 -37.24 2.71 -5.73
CA LEU A 109 -36.22 1.70 -5.54
C LEU A 109 -35.95 1.00 -6.89
N HIS A 110 -34.85 1.37 -7.53
CA HIS A 110 -34.44 0.83 -8.83
C HIS A 110 -33.77 -0.54 -8.67
N THR A 111 -32.78 -0.62 -7.79
CA THR A 111 -32.08 -1.87 -7.44
C THR A 111 -32.26 -2.12 -5.95
N ASP A 112 -32.76 -3.30 -5.60
CA ASP A 112 -32.91 -3.69 -4.21
C ASP A 112 -31.54 -3.84 -3.52
N LEU A 113 -31.50 -3.75 -2.19
CA LEU A 113 -30.27 -3.95 -1.44
C LEU A 113 -29.94 -5.45 -1.38
N ASP A 114 -29.07 -5.88 -2.29
CA ASP A 114 -28.54 -7.23 -2.37
C ASP A 114 -27.10 -7.23 -2.91
N ILE A 115 -26.46 -8.40 -2.97
CA ILE A 115 -25.17 -8.60 -3.60
C ILE A 115 -25.34 -8.37 -5.12
N PRO A 116 -24.62 -7.41 -5.74
CA PRO A 116 -24.80 -7.09 -7.14
C PRO A 116 -24.58 -8.28 -8.06
N ALA A 117 -25.58 -8.58 -8.89
CA ALA A 117 -25.51 -9.58 -9.95
C ALA A 117 -25.22 -8.93 -11.31
N ALA A 118 -24.87 -9.75 -12.30
CA ALA A 118 -24.66 -9.28 -13.67
C ALA A 118 -25.91 -8.60 -14.25
N GLU A 119 -27.11 -9.07 -13.88
CA GLU A 119 -28.39 -8.48 -14.29
C GLU A 119 -28.55 -7.05 -13.77
N ASP A 120 -28.19 -6.77 -12.52
CA ASP A 120 -28.24 -5.41 -11.94
C ASP A 120 -27.30 -4.45 -12.67
N VAL A 121 -26.12 -4.94 -13.04
CA VAL A 121 -25.14 -4.17 -13.81
C VAL A 121 -25.66 -3.86 -15.21
N LYS A 122 -26.32 -4.82 -15.87
CA LYS A 122 -26.96 -4.62 -17.18
C LYS A 122 -28.09 -3.58 -17.10
N ALA A 123 -28.96 -3.69 -16.09
CA ALA A 123 -30.06 -2.75 -15.88
C ALA A 123 -29.55 -1.32 -15.65
N LEU A 124 -28.50 -1.16 -14.84
CA LEU A 124 -27.90 0.14 -14.59
C LEU A 124 -27.14 0.68 -15.82
N LYS A 125 -26.51 -0.19 -16.62
CA LYS A 125 -25.85 0.19 -17.88
C LYS A 125 -26.86 0.74 -18.89
N ALA A 126 -28.00 0.07 -19.05
CA ALA A 126 -29.07 0.51 -19.95
C ALA A 126 -29.59 1.92 -19.61
N LEU A 127 -29.71 2.21 -18.30
CA LEU A 127 -30.09 3.53 -17.81
C LEU A 127 -29.00 4.60 -18.02
N VAL A 128 -27.73 4.21 -18.07
CA VAL A 128 -26.59 5.12 -18.28
C VAL A 128 -26.38 5.48 -19.75
N GLU A 129 -26.64 4.54 -20.66
CA GLU A 129 -26.38 4.70 -22.10
C GLU A 129 -27.53 5.41 -22.84
N ASP A 130 -28.55 5.91 -22.12
CA ASP A 130 -29.75 6.60 -22.64
C ASP A 130 -30.56 5.77 -23.65
N GLU A 131 -30.27 4.47 -23.81
CA GLU A 131 -30.97 3.59 -24.76
C GLU A 131 -32.32 3.09 -24.19
N GLU A 132 -32.53 3.13 -22.86
CA GLU A 132 -33.74 2.57 -22.21
C GLU A 132 -34.19 3.29 -20.90
N ASP A 133 -34.49 4.60 -20.89
CA ASP A 133 -35.49 5.09 -19.88
C ASP A 133 -36.92 4.79 -20.36
N GLU A 134 -37.16 3.57 -20.86
CA GLU A 134 -38.47 3.13 -21.37
C GLU A 134 -39.54 3.21 -20.28
N GLU A 135 -39.13 3.03 -19.03
CA GLU A 135 -40.00 3.15 -17.86
C GLU A 135 -40.21 4.61 -17.40
N GLY A 136 -39.52 5.62 -17.94
CA GLY A 136 -39.65 7.02 -17.51
C GLY A 136 -39.37 7.21 -16.01
N VAL A 137 -38.37 6.51 -15.49
CA VAL A 137 -37.99 6.49 -14.06
C VAL A 137 -37.28 7.77 -13.67
N LEU A 138 -36.50 8.35 -14.58
CA LEU A 138 -35.73 9.58 -14.33
C LEU A 138 -36.55 10.85 -14.56
N ILE A 139 -37.87 10.74 -14.66
CA ILE A 139 -38.78 11.89 -14.77
C ILE A 139 -39.00 12.48 -13.37
N PRO A 140 -38.64 13.75 -13.14
CA PRO A 140 -38.83 14.40 -11.85
C PRO A 140 -40.31 14.73 -11.61
N SER A 141 -40.74 14.72 -10.36
CA SER A 141 -42.11 15.12 -10.01
C SER A 141 -42.31 16.62 -10.25
N SER A 142 -43.28 16.94 -11.10
CA SER A 142 -43.58 18.34 -11.46
C SER A 142 -44.51 19.05 -10.47
N THR A 143 -45.19 18.30 -9.58
CA THR A 143 -46.31 18.80 -8.78
C THR A 143 -46.04 18.78 -7.27
N GLU A 144 -45.36 17.75 -6.77
CA GLU A 144 -45.12 17.53 -5.35
C GLU A 144 -43.62 17.35 -5.08
N LYS A 145 -43.14 18.00 -4.03
CA LYS A 145 -41.74 17.88 -3.61
C LYS A 145 -41.56 16.66 -2.71
N VAL A 146 -40.47 15.94 -2.94
CA VAL A 146 -40.07 14.80 -2.11
C VAL A 146 -39.85 15.20 -0.65
N GLN A 147 -40.43 14.41 0.26
CA GLN A 147 -40.23 14.56 1.69
C GLN A 147 -39.02 13.74 2.13
N MET A 148 -37.99 14.39 2.68
CA MET A 148 -36.75 13.71 3.09
C MET A 148 -37.00 12.68 4.21
N ALA A 149 -38.02 12.91 5.04
CA ALA A 149 -38.46 11.92 6.02
C ALA A 149 -38.88 10.58 5.37
N ASN A 150 -39.45 10.61 4.17
CA ASN A 150 -39.82 9.40 3.42
C ASN A 150 -38.57 8.70 2.87
N VAL A 151 -37.60 9.45 2.35
CA VAL A 151 -36.32 8.91 1.86
C VAL A 151 -35.57 8.17 2.98
N PHE A 152 -35.43 8.82 4.15
CA PHE A 152 -34.75 8.21 5.30
C PHE A 152 -35.49 7.02 5.87
N PHE A 153 -36.82 7.05 5.88
CA PHE A 153 -37.60 5.92 6.37
C PHE A 153 -37.60 4.74 5.39
N CYS A 154 -37.64 5.02 4.09
CA CYS A 154 -37.42 4.04 3.03
C CYS A 154 -36.08 3.33 3.22
N ALA A 155 -34.99 4.09 3.39
CA ALA A 155 -33.67 3.55 3.68
C ALA A 155 -33.64 2.72 4.98
N ASN A 156 -34.27 3.21 6.05
CA ASN A 156 -34.35 2.51 7.33
C ASN A 156 -35.03 1.13 7.17
N GLN A 157 -36.16 1.08 6.46
CA GLN A 157 -36.86 -0.18 6.20
C GLN A 157 -36.00 -1.15 5.41
N ILE A 158 -35.30 -0.68 4.35
CA ILE A 158 -34.42 -1.53 3.54
C ILE A 158 -33.27 -2.11 4.38
N PHE A 159 -32.59 -1.28 5.18
CA PHE A 159 -31.50 -1.76 6.03
C PHE A 159 -31.97 -2.74 7.09
N THR A 160 -33.14 -2.52 7.66
CA THR A 160 -33.73 -3.40 8.69
C THR A 160 -34.15 -4.74 8.10
N THR A 161 -34.69 -4.79 6.87
CA THR A 161 -35.15 -6.04 6.26
C THR A 161 -34.05 -6.86 5.62
N LYS A 162 -33.08 -6.21 4.96
CA LYS A 162 -32.06 -6.89 4.12
C LYS A 162 -30.69 -6.97 4.77
N ALA A 163 -30.30 -5.97 5.56
CA ALA A 163 -28.92 -5.80 6.04
C ALA A 163 -28.78 -5.86 7.58
N ALA A 164 -29.74 -6.46 8.29
CA ALA A 164 -29.71 -6.57 9.75
C ALA A 164 -28.47 -7.32 10.29
N ASN A 165 -27.87 -8.20 9.49
CA ASN A 165 -26.65 -8.94 9.86
C ASN A 165 -25.35 -8.23 9.42
N TYR A 166 -25.45 -7.11 8.72
CA TYR A 166 -24.30 -6.34 8.27
C TYR A 166 -23.87 -5.38 9.38
N SER A 167 -22.57 -5.35 9.63
CA SER A 167 -21.94 -4.50 10.64
C SER A 167 -21.69 -3.06 10.16
N SER A 168 -21.54 -2.88 8.84
CA SER A 168 -21.40 -1.58 8.20
C SER A 168 -22.58 -1.33 7.27
N ARG A 169 -23.33 -0.25 7.54
CA ARG A 169 -24.52 0.16 6.78
C ARG A 169 -24.42 1.64 6.48
N ARG A 170 -24.55 2.02 5.21
CA ARG A 170 -24.26 3.39 4.79
C ARG A 170 -25.23 3.89 3.74
N LEU A 171 -25.76 5.09 3.97
CA LEU A 171 -26.66 5.78 3.05
C LEU A 171 -25.89 6.90 2.37
N PHE A 172 -25.64 6.76 1.06
CA PHE A 172 -24.97 7.77 0.25
C PHE A 172 -26.03 8.66 -0.41
N ILE A 173 -25.96 9.97 -0.19
CA ILE A 173 -26.92 10.93 -0.75
C ILE A 173 -26.20 11.79 -1.78
N LEU A 174 -26.64 11.73 -3.04
CA LEU A 174 -26.12 12.52 -4.14
C LEU A 174 -27.17 13.55 -4.56
N THR A 175 -26.90 14.84 -4.37
CA THR A 175 -27.87 15.92 -4.61
C THR A 175 -27.16 17.26 -4.80
N ASP A 176 -27.77 18.16 -5.57
CA ASP A 176 -27.38 19.57 -5.70
C ASP A 176 -28.24 20.53 -4.85
N ASN A 177 -29.22 20.01 -4.11
CA ASN A 177 -30.16 20.80 -3.32
C ASN A 177 -29.76 20.86 -1.84
N ASP A 178 -29.26 22.02 -1.42
CA ASP A 178 -28.81 22.29 -0.05
C ASP A 178 -29.95 22.58 0.95
N SER A 179 -31.17 22.81 0.47
CA SER A 179 -32.33 23.10 1.30
C SER A 179 -33.61 22.47 0.72
N PRO A 180 -33.81 21.15 0.88
CA PRO A 180 -34.99 20.43 0.37
C PRO A 180 -36.33 20.98 0.88
N HIS A 181 -36.36 21.48 2.13
CA HIS A 181 -37.57 21.96 2.83
C HIS A 181 -37.42 23.43 3.30
N PRO A 182 -37.24 24.42 2.41
CA PRO A 182 -36.76 25.76 2.79
C PRO A 182 -37.71 26.50 3.74
N SER A 183 -39.02 26.33 3.57
CA SER A 183 -40.08 27.01 4.31
C SER A 183 -40.83 26.11 5.31
N ASP A 184 -40.63 24.80 5.27
CA ASP A 184 -41.38 23.84 6.08
C ASP A 184 -40.54 23.32 7.26
N LYS A 185 -40.70 23.96 8.42
CA LYS A 185 -40.02 23.57 9.65
C LYS A 185 -40.46 22.20 10.15
N ALA A 186 -41.72 21.81 9.93
CA ALA A 186 -42.23 20.52 10.36
C ALA A 186 -41.58 19.40 9.56
N ALA A 187 -41.50 19.55 8.23
CA ALA A 187 -40.80 18.62 7.35
C ALA A 187 -39.31 18.51 7.69
N LYS A 188 -38.62 19.63 7.96
CA LYS A 188 -37.22 19.61 8.45
C LYS A 188 -37.08 18.80 9.73
N SER A 189 -37.92 19.06 10.72
CA SER A 189 -37.87 18.35 12.01
C SER A 189 -38.18 16.85 11.86
N ALA A 190 -39.13 16.49 11.00
CA ALA A 190 -39.46 15.09 10.72
C ALA A 190 -38.30 14.37 10.04
N ALA A 191 -37.61 15.03 9.10
CA ALA A 191 -36.42 14.48 8.45
C ALA A 191 -35.28 14.27 9.45
N ALA A 192 -35.02 15.22 10.35
CA ALA A 192 -34.01 15.10 11.40
C ALA A 192 -34.29 13.95 12.38
N VAL A 193 -35.56 13.75 12.76
CA VAL A 193 -35.97 12.61 13.59
C VAL A 193 -35.70 11.29 12.86
N ARG A 194 -36.06 11.18 11.57
CA ARG A 194 -35.82 9.94 10.80
C ARG A 194 -34.34 9.69 10.51
N ALA A 195 -33.55 10.74 10.36
CA ALA A 195 -32.10 10.63 10.26
C ALA A 195 -31.47 10.15 11.58
N LYS A 196 -32.02 10.59 12.72
CA LYS A 196 -31.62 10.08 14.04
C LYS A 196 -31.94 8.58 14.18
N ASP A 197 -33.12 8.16 13.75
CA ASP A 197 -33.51 6.75 13.80
C ASP A 197 -32.52 5.87 12.99
N LEU A 198 -32.01 6.38 11.86
CA LEU A 198 -30.95 5.72 11.08
C LEU A 198 -29.62 5.65 11.84
N TYR A 199 -29.22 6.75 12.50
CA TYR A 199 -28.01 6.77 13.32
C TYR A 199 -28.09 5.80 14.49
N ASP A 200 -29.22 5.77 15.21
CA ASP A 200 -29.46 4.85 16.33
C ASP A 200 -29.49 3.38 15.85
N LEU A 201 -29.85 3.12 14.58
CA LEU A 201 -29.75 1.82 13.92
C LEU A 201 -28.30 1.44 13.52
N GLY A 202 -27.34 2.37 13.63
CA GLY A 202 -25.96 2.20 13.21
C GLY A 202 -25.72 2.43 11.71
N VAL A 203 -26.60 3.18 11.04
CA VAL A 203 -26.44 3.58 9.64
C VAL A 203 -25.72 4.93 9.56
N ASN A 204 -24.61 4.98 8.83
CA ASN A 204 -23.90 6.23 8.58
C ASN A 204 -24.46 6.93 7.32
N ILE A 205 -24.92 8.16 7.47
CA ILE A 205 -25.38 8.99 6.36
C ILE A 205 -24.19 9.78 5.81
N GLU A 206 -23.87 9.59 4.54
CA GLU A 206 -22.82 10.30 3.83
C GLU A 206 -23.38 11.15 2.70
N LEU A 207 -23.18 12.46 2.78
CA LEU A 207 -23.57 13.40 1.73
C LEU A 207 -22.43 13.58 0.71
N PHE A 208 -22.82 13.56 -0.55
CA PHE A 208 -22.01 13.90 -1.73
C PHE A 208 -22.65 15.09 -2.44
N PRO A 209 -22.40 16.32 -1.95
CA PRO A 209 -23.03 17.51 -2.50
C PRO A 209 -22.44 17.83 -3.87
N ILE A 210 -23.32 18.13 -4.83
CA ILE A 210 -22.99 18.53 -6.19
C ILE A 210 -23.22 20.03 -6.30
N THR A 211 -22.27 20.77 -6.87
CA THR A 211 -22.47 22.20 -7.17
C THR A 211 -22.19 22.49 -8.62
N ARG A 212 -23.02 23.34 -9.21
CA ARG A 212 -22.89 23.83 -10.59
C ARG A 212 -22.49 25.31 -10.58
N GLY A 213 -21.52 25.66 -11.41
CA GLY A 213 -21.01 27.04 -11.52
C GLY A 213 -20.40 27.56 -10.21
N ASP A 214 -20.62 28.84 -9.91
CA ASP A 214 -20.05 29.53 -8.74
C ASP A 214 -20.90 29.35 -7.46
N ASN A 215 -21.99 28.58 -7.51
CA ASN A 215 -22.84 28.37 -6.35
C ASN A 215 -22.12 27.49 -5.29
N GLU A 216 -22.30 27.85 -4.02
CA GLU A 216 -21.82 27.08 -2.87
C GLU A 216 -22.95 26.25 -2.27
N PHE A 217 -22.64 25.02 -1.86
CA PHE A 217 -23.58 24.14 -1.18
C PHE A 217 -23.49 24.40 0.33
N ASP A 218 -24.55 24.94 0.92
CA ASP A 218 -24.55 25.33 2.34
C ASP A 218 -25.17 24.23 3.23
N LEU A 219 -24.31 23.55 3.99
CA LEU A 219 -24.73 22.48 4.90
C LEU A 219 -25.63 22.97 6.04
N ALA A 220 -25.47 24.22 6.47
CA ALA A 220 -26.17 24.78 7.63
C ALA A 220 -27.67 24.96 7.38
N LYS A 221 -28.11 24.95 6.12
CA LYS A 221 -29.54 25.10 5.77
C LYS A 221 -30.38 23.88 6.11
N PHE A 222 -29.79 22.69 6.09
CA PHE A 222 -30.51 21.43 6.30
C PHE A 222 -29.63 20.28 6.79
N TYR A 223 -28.49 20.01 6.17
CA TYR A 223 -27.76 18.75 6.35
C TYR A 223 -26.92 18.66 7.64
N ASP A 224 -26.58 19.78 8.29
CA ASP A 224 -25.90 19.74 9.59
C ASP A 224 -26.73 19.05 10.68
N ASP A 225 -28.07 19.15 10.63
CA ASP A 225 -28.99 18.46 11.55
C ASP A 225 -29.26 17.00 11.15
N ILE A 226 -28.82 16.57 9.96
CA ILE A 226 -29.06 15.23 9.40
C ILE A 226 -27.81 14.35 9.55
N ILE A 227 -26.63 14.91 9.31
CA ILE A 227 -25.36 14.19 9.33
C ILE A 227 -24.81 14.18 10.74
N TYR A 228 -25.10 13.11 11.49
CA TYR A 228 -24.53 12.89 12.81
C TYR A 228 -23.02 12.62 12.70
N ARG A 229 -22.23 13.49 13.34
CA ARG A 229 -20.78 13.34 13.48
C ARG A 229 -20.51 12.89 14.91
N ASP A 230 -19.87 11.74 15.08
CA ASP A 230 -19.48 11.28 16.42
C ASP A 230 -18.39 12.22 16.97
N ALA A 231 -18.72 12.96 18.04
CA ALA A 231 -17.82 13.91 18.70
C ALA A 231 -16.57 13.23 19.30
N SER A 232 -16.60 11.93 19.57
CA SER A 232 -15.42 11.17 20.02
C SER A 232 -14.50 10.75 18.86
N ALA A 233 -14.98 10.85 17.62
CA ALA A 233 -14.28 10.45 16.41
C ALA A 233 -13.86 11.64 15.53
N GLU A 234 -13.85 12.87 16.06
CA GLU A 234 -13.45 14.10 15.36
C GLU A 234 -12.09 14.00 14.66
N ALA A 235 -11.18 13.17 15.16
CA ALA A 235 -9.88 12.94 14.52
C ALA A 235 -9.93 12.05 13.25
N ASN A 236 -11.08 11.39 12.98
CA ASN A 236 -11.24 10.36 11.95
C ASN A 236 -12.23 10.70 10.83
N HIS A 237 -13.05 11.74 10.93
CA HIS A 237 -14.00 12.09 9.87
C HIS A 237 -13.42 13.08 8.86
N SER A 238 -13.44 12.70 7.58
CA SER A 238 -13.08 13.57 6.46
C SER A 238 -14.12 14.68 6.30
N GLU A 239 -13.70 15.92 6.09
CA GLU A 239 -14.58 17.04 5.73
C GLU A 239 -15.53 16.65 4.58
N VAL A 240 -16.77 17.15 4.60
CA VAL A 240 -17.72 16.95 3.49
C VAL A 240 -17.18 17.70 2.28
N ARG A 241 -16.54 16.95 1.36
CA ARG A 241 -16.03 17.50 0.10
C ARG A 241 -17.18 17.71 -0.88
N CYS A 242 -17.33 18.93 -1.39
CA CYS A 242 -18.24 19.22 -2.49
C CYS A 242 -17.63 18.74 -3.82
N SER A 243 -18.42 18.03 -4.60
CA SER A 243 -18.07 17.68 -5.98
C SER A 243 -18.46 18.84 -6.90
N LYS A 244 -17.45 19.59 -7.36
CA LYS A 244 -17.59 20.71 -8.30
C LYS A 244 -16.83 20.41 -9.60
N THR A 245 -17.26 21.06 -10.69
CA THR A 245 -16.47 21.21 -11.92
C THR A 245 -15.39 22.26 -11.71
N ALA A 246 -14.33 21.90 -10.99
CA ALA A 246 -13.21 22.78 -10.66
C ALA A 246 -11.89 21.99 -10.71
N ASP A 247 -10.75 22.70 -10.69
CA ASP A 247 -9.39 22.12 -10.65
C ASP A 247 -9.01 21.20 -11.83
N GLY A 248 -9.70 21.32 -12.96
CA GLY A 248 -9.38 20.58 -14.20
C GLY A 248 -9.83 19.11 -14.20
N LEU A 249 -10.75 18.74 -13.29
CA LEU A 249 -11.48 17.47 -13.25
C LEU A 249 -12.94 17.69 -13.68
N SER A 250 -13.52 16.69 -14.36
CA SER A 250 -14.97 16.68 -14.62
C SER A 250 -15.75 16.32 -13.35
N LEU A 251 -17.03 16.69 -13.30
CA LEU A 251 -17.93 16.36 -12.19
C LEU A 251 -17.92 14.86 -11.88
N LEU A 252 -17.98 14.01 -12.90
CA LEU A 252 -17.89 12.56 -12.78
C LEU A 252 -16.61 12.10 -12.06
N ASN A 253 -15.44 12.59 -12.47
CA ASN A 253 -14.17 12.19 -11.85
C ASN A 253 -14.06 12.69 -10.40
N SER A 254 -14.62 13.88 -10.13
CA SER A 254 -14.70 14.45 -8.79
C SER A 254 -15.61 13.60 -7.88
N LEU A 255 -16.79 13.21 -8.36
CA LEU A 255 -17.72 12.32 -7.66
C LEU A 255 -17.10 10.95 -7.38
N ILE A 256 -16.50 10.31 -8.38
CA ILE A 256 -15.81 9.02 -8.22
C ILE A 256 -14.72 9.12 -7.16
N SER A 257 -13.87 10.16 -7.23
CA SER A 257 -12.82 10.35 -6.22
C SER A 257 -13.38 10.57 -4.81
N ASN A 258 -14.49 11.29 -4.70
CA ASN A 258 -15.12 11.58 -3.41
C ASN A 258 -15.76 10.32 -2.81
N ILE A 259 -16.53 9.58 -3.62
CA ILE A 259 -17.15 8.31 -3.25
C ILE A 259 -16.09 7.27 -2.89
N ASN A 260 -15.05 7.09 -3.71
CA ASN A 260 -13.96 6.16 -3.42
C ASN A 260 -13.21 6.50 -2.12
N SER A 261 -13.09 7.80 -1.80
CA SER A 261 -12.43 8.23 -0.55
C SER A 261 -13.21 7.84 0.71
N LYS A 262 -14.52 7.62 0.58
CA LYS A 262 -15.39 7.17 1.67
C LYS A 262 -15.85 5.72 1.51
N GLN A 263 -15.60 5.07 0.38
CA GLN A 263 -16.05 3.70 0.08
C GLN A 263 -15.55 2.66 1.08
N VAL A 264 -14.41 2.85 1.76
CA VAL A 264 -13.89 1.87 2.71
C VAL A 264 -13.80 2.48 4.10
N ALA A 265 -14.48 1.87 5.07
CA ALA A 265 -14.32 2.22 6.47
C ALA A 265 -12.86 2.04 6.89
N LYS A 266 -12.31 2.97 7.68
CA LYS A 266 -10.92 2.90 8.15
C LYS A 266 -10.75 1.68 9.07
N ARG A 267 -9.98 0.67 8.63
CA ARG A 267 -9.72 -0.56 9.40
C ARG A 267 -8.36 -0.48 10.08
N ALA A 268 -8.35 -0.56 11.41
CA ALA A 268 -7.11 -0.61 12.18
C ALA A 268 -6.52 -2.03 12.14
N LEU A 269 -5.24 -2.14 11.77
CA LEU A 269 -4.41 -3.33 11.93
C LEU A 269 -4.23 -3.71 13.40
N PHE A 270 -4.23 -2.74 14.29
CA PHE A 270 -4.30 -2.99 15.72
C PHE A 270 -4.98 -1.80 16.40
N SER A 271 -5.82 -2.12 17.38
CA SER A 271 -6.49 -1.18 18.27
C SER A 271 -5.94 -1.42 19.67
N SER A 272 -5.60 -0.36 20.41
CA SER A 272 -5.17 -0.42 21.82
C SER A 272 -3.76 -0.96 22.10
N VAL A 273 -2.80 -0.82 21.16
CA VAL A 273 -1.38 -1.08 21.47
C VAL A 273 -0.78 0.21 22.07
N PRO A 274 -0.24 0.19 23.30
CA PRO A 274 0.32 1.38 23.92
C PRO A 274 1.65 1.78 23.27
N LEU A 275 1.77 3.05 22.90
CA LEU A 275 3.04 3.68 22.51
C LEU A 275 3.70 4.26 23.77
N GLU A 276 4.78 3.62 24.23
CA GLU A 276 5.58 4.07 25.37
C GLU A 276 6.71 4.98 24.87
N ILE A 277 6.58 6.28 25.12
CA ILE A 277 7.54 7.31 24.69
C ILE A 277 8.70 7.40 25.69
N ALA A 278 8.40 7.24 26.97
CA ALA A 278 9.35 7.21 28.08
C ALA A 278 8.80 6.29 29.18
N PRO A 279 9.62 5.82 30.15
CA PRO A 279 9.13 4.99 31.24
C PRO A 279 7.96 5.67 31.98
N GLY A 280 6.79 5.02 31.96
CA GLY A 280 5.56 5.54 32.57
C GLY A 280 4.75 6.53 31.71
N LEU A 281 5.27 6.99 30.56
CA LEU A 281 4.56 7.84 29.61
C LEU A 281 4.08 7.01 28.42
N ARG A 282 2.79 6.64 28.45
CA ARG A 282 2.12 5.84 27.43
C ARG A 282 0.96 6.60 26.83
N ILE A 283 0.76 6.43 25.53
CA ILE A 283 -0.41 6.92 24.81
C ILE A 283 -1.04 5.79 24.01
N SER A 284 -2.33 5.91 23.72
CA SER A 284 -3.02 4.93 22.87
C SER A 284 -2.90 5.32 21.40
N ILE A 285 -2.62 4.32 20.56
CA ILE A 285 -2.51 4.47 19.12
C ILE A 285 -3.22 3.33 18.40
N LYS A 286 -3.67 3.63 17.18
CA LYS A 286 -4.15 2.66 16.20
C LYS A 286 -3.15 2.55 15.07
N GLY A 287 -2.88 1.32 14.63
CA GLY A 287 -2.10 1.05 13.43
C GLY A 287 -3.01 0.83 12.24
N TYR A 288 -2.64 1.32 11.06
CA TYR A 288 -3.37 1.15 9.81
C TYR A 288 -2.41 0.65 8.74
N ASN A 289 -2.87 -0.29 7.92
CA ASN A 289 -2.14 -0.72 6.75
C ASN A 289 -2.66 0.03 5.52
N ILE A 290 -1.93 1.06 5.08
CA ILE A 290 -2.34 1.91 3.96
C ILE A 290 -2.03 1.27 2.61
N LEU A 291 -0.96 0.46 2.54
CA LEU A 291 -0.50 -0.17 1.31
C LEU A 291 -0.56 -1.68 1.44
N HIS A 292 -1.46 -2.30 0.69
CA HIS A 292 -1.63 -3.74 0.65
C HIS A 292 -1.44 -4.27 -0.77
N ARG A 293 -0.75 -5.42 -0.90
CA ARG A 293 -0.65 -6.12 -2.19
C ARG A 293 -2.02 -6.68 -2.54
N GLN A 294 -2.57 -6.29 -3.68
CA GLN A 294 -3.80 -6.88 -4.18
C GLN A 294 -3.46 -8.14 -4.97
N GLU A 295 -4.16 -9.22 -4.70
CA GLU A 295 -4.02 -10.51 -5.40
C GLU A 295 -5.41 -11.02 -5.78
N PRO A 296 -5.55 -11.78 -6.89
CA PRO A 296 -6.81 -12.41 -7.24
C PRO A 296 -7.18 -13.42 -6.14
N ALA A 297 -8.21 -13.11 -5.37
CA ALA A 297 -8.71 -14.01 -4.34
C ALA A 297 -9.85 -14.84 -4.91
N ARG A 298 -9.75 -16.17 -4.76
CA ARG A 298 -10.87 -17.07 -5.06
C ARG A 298 -11.92 -16.89 -3.97
N SER A 299 -13.09 -16.36 -4.33
CA SER A 299 -14.14 -16.04 -3.36
C SER A 299 -14.90 -17.29 -2.88
N CYS A 300 -15.07 -18.29 -3.73
CA CYS A 300 -15.78 -19.53 -3.41
C CYS A 300 -15.39 -20.68 -4.34
N TYR A 301 -15.76 -21.90 -3.92
CA TYR A 301 -15.76 -23.07 -4.78
C TYR A 301 -17.16 -23.24 -5.37
N VAL A 302 -17.25 -23.49 -6.67
CA VAL A 302 -18.50 -23.69 -7.38
C VAL A 302 -18.54 -25.12 -7.92
N TRP A 303 -19.61 -25.83 -7.60
CA TRP A 303 -19.91 -27.13 -8.19
C TRP A 303 -20.74 -26.92 -9.46
N LEU A 304 -20.21 -27.38 -10.59
CA LEU A 304 -20.77 -27.17 -11.93
C LEU A 304 -21.38 -28.45 -12.54
N GLU A 305 -21.31 -29.60 -11.87
CA GLU A 305 -21.84 -30.86 -12.44
C GLU A 305 -23.37 -30.99 -12.31
N GLY A 306 -24.02 -30.09 -11.56
CA GLY A 306 -25.48 -30.01 -11.46
C GLY A 306 -26.12 -29.12 -12.54
N GLU A 307 -27.46 -29.16 -12.64
CA GLU A 307 -28.22 -28.28 -13.55
C GLU A 307 -28.05 -26.79 -13.25
N LYS A 308 -27.75 -26.44 -11.99
CA LYS A 308 -27.47 -25.08 -11.54
C LYS A 308 -26.12 -25.05 -10.81
N PRO A 309 -25.26 -24.05 -11.09
CA PRO A 309 -24.05 -23.83 -10.31
C PRO A 309 -24.39 -23.64 -8.82
N GLN A 310 -23.69 -24.36 -7.93
CA GLN A 310 -23.89 -24.26 -6.48
C GLN A 310 -22.59 -23.90 -5.78
N ILE A 311 -22.66 -23.04 -4.75
CA ILE A 311 -21.52 -22.72 -3.90
C ILE A 311 -21.27 -23.86 -2.91
N VAL A 312 -20.02 -24.33 -2.84
CA VAL A 312 -19.60 -25.45 -1.99
C VAL A 312 -19.05 -24.94 -0.66
N ALA A 313 -19.47 -25.59 0.43
CA ALA A 313 -18.84 -25.43 1.74
C ALA A 313 -17.77 -26.52 1.92
N GLY A 314 -16.50 -26.11 2.06
CA GLY A 314 -15.40 -27.04 2.31
C GLY A 314 -15.28 -27.38 3.78
N GLU A 315 -15.22 -28.68 4.10
CA GLU A 315 -14.89 -29.18 5.44
C GLU A 315 -13.60 -30.01 5.36
N THR A 316 -12.67 -29.78 6.29
CA THR A 316 -11.40 -30.54 6.37
C THR A 316 -11.34 -31.31 7.68
N THR A 317 -11.36 -32.63 7.58
CA THR A 317 -11.19 -33.54 8.72
C THR A 317 -9.90 -34.33 8.60
N ARG A 318 -9.10 -34.37 9.66
CA ARG A 318 -7.88 -35.20 9.71
C ARG A 318 -8.23 -36.61 10.16
N ILE A 319 -7.77 -37.62 9.42
CA ILE A 319 -8.08 -39.03 9.66
C ILE A 319 -6.78 -39.81 9.85
N SER A 320 -6.77 -40.76 10.79
CA SER A 320 -5.66 -41.69 10.99
C SER A 320 -5.63 -42.73 9.87
N GLU A 321 -4.47 -42.94 9.25
CA GLU A 321 -4.28 -43.90 8.15
C GLU A 321 -4.62 -45.33 8.56
N ASP A 322 -4.20 -45.76 9.76
CA ASP A 322 -4.39 -47.15 10.22
C ASP A 322 -5.82 -47.46 10.67
N THR A 323 -6.52 -46.47 11.23
CA THR A 323 -7.81 -46.70 11.93
C THR A 323 -9.01 -46.05 11.25
N ALA A 324 -8.79 -45.23 10.22
CA ALA A 324 -9.82 -44.40 9.58
C ALA A 324 -10.63 -43.53 10.55
N ARG A 325 -10.12 -43.31 11.77
CA ARG A 325 -10.74 -42.49 12.81
C ARG A 325 -10.35 -41.02 12.63
N THR A 326 -11.30 -40.12 12.88
CA THR A 326 -11.04 -38.69 12.99
C THR A 326 -10.12 -38.40 14.17
N VAL A 327 -9.04 -37.68 13.91
CA VAL A 327 -8.00 -37.31 14.89
C VAL A 327 -8.30 -35.93 15.46
N GLU A 328 -8.37 -35.81 16.78
CA GLU A 328 -8.55 -34.53 17.44
C GLU A 328 -7.24 -33.73 17.50
N LYS A 329 -7.34 -32.40 17.59
CA LYS A 329 -6.17 -31.52 17.70
C LYS A 329 -5.29 -31.86 18.92
N SER A 330 -5.88 -32.35 20.00
CA SER A 330 -5.21 -32.80 21.24
C SER A 330 -4.31 -34.02 21.04
N GLU A 331 -4.63 -34.88 20.06
CA GLU A 331 -3.90 -36.09 19.75
C GLU A 331 -2.71 -35.84 18.81
N THR A 332 -2.67 -34.67 18.18
CA THR A 332 -1.57 -34.27 17.28
C THR A 332 -0.46 -33.56 18.04
N LYS A 333 0.80 -33.90 17.70
CA LYS A 333 2.00 -33.21 18.22
C LYS A 333 2.83 -32.69 17.07
N LYS A 334 3.34 -31.46 17.19
CA LYS A 334 4.31 -30.91 16.23
C LYS A 334 5.71 -31.44 16.56
N ALA A 335 6.41 -31.94 15.55
CA ALA A 335 7.78 -32.43 15.67
C ALA A 335 8.66 -31.86 14.56
N TYR A 336 9.91 -31.52 14.89
CA TYR A 336 10.91 -31.06 13.93
C TYR A 336 12.03 -32.07 13.85
N LYS A 337 12.42 -32.43 12.61
CA LYS A 337 13.50 -33.38 12.36
C LYS A 337 14.84 -32.67 12.33
N PHE A 338 15.76 -33.05 13.21
CA PHE A 338 17.13 -32.56 13.25
C PHE A 338 18.10 -33.73 13.38
N GLY A 339 19.08 -33.85 12.46
CA GLY A 339 20.09 -34.91 12.53
C GLY A 339 19.59 -36.35 12.43
N GLY A 340 18.33 -36.56 11.99
CA GLY A 340 17.69 -37.88 11.96
C GLY A 340 16.77 -38.16 13.15
N GLU A 341 16.80 -37.33 14.19
CA GLU A 341 15.94 -37.42 15.36
C GLU A 341 14.75 -36.47 15.27
N TYR A 342 13.62 -36.85 15.87
CA TYR A 342 12.44 -36.01 15.97
C TYR A 342 12.39 -35.33 17.34
N ILE A 343 12.38 -34.00 17.33
CA ILE A 343 12.21 -33.18 18.52
C ILE A 343 10.76 -32.73 18.58
N TYR A 344 10.05 -33.15 19.62
CA TYR A 344 8.64 -32.82 19.82
C TYR A 344 8.51 -31.53 20.61
N PHE A 345 7.62 -30.64 20.19
CA PHE A 345 7.27 -29.43 20.93
C PHE A 345 5.79 -29.45 21.28
N SER A 346 5.48 -29.19 22.55
CA SER A 346 4.10 -28.92 22.93
C SER A 346 3.68 -27.52 22.43
N PRO A 347 2.37 -27.26 22.24
CA PRO A 347 1.89 -25.91 21.94
C PRO A 347 2.29 -24.87 23.00
N GLU A 348 2.44 -25.30 24.25
CA GLU A 348 2.88 -24.44 25.36
C GLU A 348 4.36 -24.06 25.24
N ASP A 349 5.22 -25.03 24.87
CA ASP A 349 6.64 -24.77 24.63
C ASP A 349 6.83 -23.77 23.49
N GLN A 350 6.03 -23.91 22.42
CA GLN A 350 6.08 -22.98 21.29
C GLN A 350 5.64 -21.56 21.69
N LYS A 351 4.58 -21.44 22.49
CA LYS A 351 4.14 -20.14 23.03
C LYS A 351 5.21 -19.51 23.91
N ARG A 352 5.79 -20.30 24.82
CA ARG A 352 6.86 -19.84 25.72
C ARG A 352 8.11 -19.40 24.96
N ALA A 353 8.47 -20.09 23.89
CA ALA A 353 9.60 -19.70 23.04
C ALA A 353 9.37 -18.38 22.28
N LYS A 354 8.10 -18.02 22.02
CA LYS A 354 7.70 -16.77 21.34
C LYS A 354 7.23 -15.67 22.31
N ASP A 355 7.29 -15.87 23.62
CA ASP A 355 6.85 -14.88 24.62
C ASP A 355 7.97 -13.88 24.95
N PHE A 356 7.83 -12.67 24.41
CA PHE A 356 8.72 -11.53 24.67
C PHE A 356 8.05 -10.42 25.50
N GLY A 357 6.91 -10.74 26.14
CA GLY A 357 6.12 -9.79 26.91
C GLY A 357 4.85 -9.30 26.19
N PRO A 358 4.09 -8.41 26.84
CA PRO A 358 2.82 -7.93 26.32
C PRO A 358 3.01 -7.01 25.10
N PRO A 359 1.98 -6.86 24.24
CA PRO A 359 2.00 -5.92 23.12
C PRO A 359 2.34 -4.50 23.58
N ILE A 360 3.38 -3.92 22.95
CA ILE A 360 3.86 -2.57 23.24
C ILE A 360 4.71 -2.07 22.08
N ILE A 361 4.58 -0.77 21.77
CA ILE A 361 5.54 -0.06 20.92
C ILE A 361 6.34 0.85 21.85
N ARG A 362 7.59 0.52 22.12
CA ARG A 362 8.45 1.26 23.05
C ARG A 362 9.51 2.03 22.28
N ILE A 363 9.56 3.35 22.44
CA ILE A 363 10.65 4.16 21.91
C ILE A 363 11.91 3.89 22.72
N ILE A 364 12.97 3.45 22.04
CA ILE A 364 14.29 3.19 22.61
C ILE A 364 15.14 4.46 22.57
N GLY A 365 14.99 5.27 21.52
CA GLY A 365 15.73 6.52 21.37
C GLY A 365 15.47 7.22 20.04
N PHE A 366 16.21 8.29 19.77
CA PHE A 366 16.05 9.11 18.58
C PHE A 366 17.34 9.19 17.78
N LYS A 367 17.23 9.04 16.45
CA LYS A 367 18.33 9.17 15.49
C LYS A 367 18.04 10.27 14.47
N THR A 368 19.06 10.74 13.77
CA THR A 368 18.84 11.68 12.65
C THR A 368 18.26 10.94 11.45
N ARG A 369 17.43 11.60 10.64
CA ARG A 369 16.77 10.96 9.48
C ARG A 369 17.78 10.34 8.49
N ALA A 370 18.94 10.98 8.31
CA ALA A 370 20.00 10.52 7.42
C ALA A 370 20.67 9.20 7.85
N GLN A 371 20.57 8.82 9.13
CA GLN A 371 21.13 7.55 9.62
C GLN A 371 20.28 6.33 9.27
N ILE A 372 19.04 6.53 8.81
CA ILE A 372 18.19 5.44 8.33
C ILE A 372 18.27 5.41 6.81
N PRO A 373 19.04 4.47 6.24
CA PRO A 373 19.18 4.38 4.80
C PRO A 373 17.87 3.91 4.18
N PHE A 374 17.63 4.31 2.93
CA PHE A 374 16.43 3.95 2.19
C PHE A 374 16.23 2.43 2.07
N TRP A 375 17.31 1.66 1.93
CA TRP A 375 17.27 0.20 1.78
C TRP A 375 16.93 -0.55 3.08
N ALA A 376 16.94 0.10 4.24
CA ALA A 376 16.68 -0.55 5.54
C ALA A 376 15.18 -0.78 5.82
N SER A 377 14.31 -0.71 4.80
CA SER A 377 12.91 -1.08 4.92
C SER A 377 12.74 -2.52 4.43
N VAL A 378 12.46 -3.46 5.34
CA VAL A 378 12.35 -4.90 4.99
C VAL A 378 10.92 -5.35 4.74
N LYS A 379 9.95 -4.75 5.43
CA LYS A 379 8.53 -5.09 5.37
C LYS A 379 7.69 -3.85 5.07
N LYS A 380 6.39 -4.07 4.84
CA LYS A 380 5.40 -2.99 4.71
C LYS A 380 5.44 -2.06 5.92
N SER A 381 5.35 -0.76 5.67
CA SER A 381 5.28 0.24 6.73
C SER A 381 3.85 0.38 7.24
N THR A 382 3.69 0.52 8.56
CA THR A 382 2.38 0.71 9.20
C THR A 382 2.19 2.17 9.54
N PHE A 383 1.06 2.76 9.15
CA PHE A 383 0.70 4.12 9.56
C PHE A 383 0.14 4.06 10.98
N ILE A 384 0.58 4.95 11.89
CA ILE A 384 0.03 5.03 13.24
C ILE A 384 -0.69 6.36 13.44
N PHE A 385 -1.80 6.29 14.17
CA PHE A 385 -2.64 7.44 14.48
C PHE A 385 -3.08 7.40 15.95
N PRO A 386 -3.25 8.54 16.63
CA PRO A 386 -3.64 8.53 18.03
C PRO A 386 -5.07 8.02 18.23
N SER A 387 -5.33 7.47 19.42
CA SER A 387 -6.66 7.09 19.88
C SER A 387 -6.86 7.58 21.31
N GLU A 388 -8.08 8.03 21.62
CA GLU A 388 -8.48 8.46 22.96
C GLU A 388 -9.20 7.34 23.74
N GLU A 389 -9.25 6.11 23.20
CA GLU A 389 -10.01 5.00 23.80
C GLU A 389 -9.46 4.57 25.17
N ASP A 390 -8.13 4.41 25.30
CA ASP A 390 -7.52 3.94 26.55
C ASP A 390 -6.97 5.09 27.42
N PHE A 391 -6.43 6.14 26.77
CA PHE A 391 -5.75 7.24 27.45
C PHE A 391 -6.20 8.59 26.90
N VAL A 392 -6.83 9.40 27.77
CA VAL A 392 -7.24 10.76 27.44
C VAL A 392 -6.01 11.68 27.31
N GLY A 393 -5.91 12.44 26.23
CA GLY A 393 -4.80 13.33 25.88
C GLY A 393 -3.77 12.72 24.94
N SER A 394 -4.01 11.51 24.42
CA SER A 394 -3.11 10.80 23.50
C SER A 394 -2.84 11.59 22.23
N THR A 395 -3.88 12.19 21.65
CA THR A 395 -3.80 13.01 20.42
C THR A 395 -2.89 14.19 20.60
N ARG A 396 -2.96 14.86 21.76
CA ARG A 396 -2.14 16.05 22.04
C ARG A 396 -0.66 15.71 22.14
N VAL A 397 -0.34 14.62 22.82
CA VAL A 397 1.05 14.13 22.96
C VAL A 397 1.58 13.61 21.63
N PHE A 398 0.76 12.86 20.87
CA PHE A 398 1.10 12.36 19.55
C PHE A 398 1.44 13.50 18.58
N SER A 399 0.59 14.52 18.49
CA SER A 399 0.82 15.68 17.62
C SER A 399 2.09 16.44 18.00
N ALA A 400 2.36 16.61 19.30
CA ALA A 400 3.60 17.23 19.77
C ALA A 400 4.84 16.42 19.38
N LEU A 401 4.79 15.09 19.51
CA LEU A 401 5.87 14.19 19.09
C LEU A 401 6.10 14.30 17.57
N TRP A 402 5.03 14.24 16.79
CA TRP A 402 5.08 14.31 15.33
C TRP A 402 5.70 15.64 14.84
N GLN A 403 5.19 16.77 15.31
CA GLN A 403 5.73 18.10 14.98
C GLN A 403 7.21 18.24 15.40
N LYS A 404 7.58 17.69 16.58
CA LYS A 404 8.95 17.79 17.07
C LYS A 404 9.93 16.95 16.24
N LEU A 405 9.52 15.77 15.79
CA LEU A 405 10.32 14.90 14.93
C LEU A 405 10.58 15.55 13.55
N LEU A 406 9.55 16.17 12.95
CA LEU A 406 9.67 16.95 11.72
C LEU A 406 10.64 18.13 11.90
N LYS A 407 10.38 19.00 12.88
CA LYS A 407 11.18 20.21 13.13
C LYS A 407 12.65 19.89 13.42
N SER A 408 12.93 18.76 14.05
CA SER A 408 14.29 18.37 14.42
C SER A 408 14.98 17.49 13.38
N ASN A 409 14.30 17.12 12.27
CA ASN A 409 14.74 16.14 11.29
C ASN A 409 15.25 14.82 11.91
N LYS A 410 14.47 14.30 12.88
CA LYS A 410 14.77 13.10 13.65
C LYS A 410 13.72 12.03 13.44
N VAL A 411 14.13 10.79 13.67
CA VAL A 411 13.29 9.59 13.68
C VAL A 411 13.41 8.93 15.04
N ALA A 412 12.35 8.28 15.51
CA ALA A 412 12.41 7.46 16.72
C ALA A 412 12.75 6.01 16.34
N ILE A 413 13.55 5.33 17.15
CA ILE A 413 13.78 3.89 17.03
C ILE A 413 12.93 3.23 18.10
N ALA A 414 12.11 2.27 17.70
CA ALA A 414 11.13 1.61 18.54
C ALA A 414 11.30 0.09 18.55
N TRP A 415 11.06 -0.49 19.71
CA TRP A 415 10.86 -1.92 19.93
C TRP A 415 9.36 -2.21 19.81
N CYS A 416 8.97 -2.96 18.78
CA CYS A 416 7.56 -3.19 18.48
C CYS A 416 7.18 -4.65 18.74
N ILE A 417 6.24 -4.86 19.66
CA ILE A 417 5.50 -6.10 19.85
C ILE A 417 4.04 -5.78 19.58
N ILE A 418 3.52 -6.16 18.41
CA ILE A 418 2.16 -5.75 17.99
C ILE A 418 1.09 -6.69 18.57
N ARG A 419 1.41 -7.98 18.73
CA ARG A 419 0.49 -9.02 19.25
C ARG A 419 1.16 -9.86 20.32
N ALA A 420 0.35 -10.48 21.19
CA ALA A 420 0.86 -11.39 22.21
C ALA A 420 1.50 -12.63 21.55
N ASN A 421 2.56 -13.17 22.17
CA ASN A 421 3.34 -14.31 21.64
C ASN A 421 3.94 -14.06 20.24
N ALA A 422 4.26 -12.81 19.90
CA ALA A 422 5.00 -12.48 18.69
C ALA A 422 6.43 -12.09 18.99
N THR A 423 7.30 -12.38 18.01
CA THR A 423 8.68 -11.92 18.04
C THR A 423 8.74 -10.40 17.90
N PRO A 424 9.59 -9.73 18.68
CA PRO A 424 9.75 -8.29 18.63
C PRO A 424 10.45 -7.87 17.33
N VAL A 425 10.01 -6.73 16.79
CA VAL A 425 10.60 -6.15 15.57
C VAL A 425 11.14 -4.76 15.90
N LEU A 426 12.38 -4.49 15.51
CA LEU A 426 12.92 -3.14 15.58
C LEU A 426 12.34 -2.30 14.44
N SER A 427 11.77 -1.14 14.75
CA SER A 427 11.18 -0.26 13.74
C SER A 427 11.65 1.19 13.90
N ALA A 428 11.75 1.92 12.80
CA ALA A 428 11.91 3.36 12.80
C ALA A 428 10.53 4.04 12.71
N ILE A 429 10.21 4.93 13.65
CA ILE A 429 9.08 5.85 13.57
C ILE A 429 9.52 7.08 12.76
N ILE A 430 9.01 7.17 11.54
CA ILE A 430 9.34 8.22 10.57
C ILE A 430 8.16 9.20 10.48
N PRO A 431 8.38 10.49 10.74
CA PRO A 431 7.33 11.49 10.53
C PRO A 431 7.15 11.79 9.04
N SER A 432 5.90 11.95 8.61
CA SER A 432 5.54 12.43 7.27
C SER A 432 5.09 13.89 7.30
N HIS A 433 5.24 14.60 6.19
CA HIS A 433 4.81 15.98 6.01
C HIS A 433 3.30 16.06 5.77
N GLU A 434 2.70 17.19 6.12
CA GLU A 434 1.28 17.44 5.84
C GLU A 434 1.01 17.45 4.33
N SER A 435 -0.18 17.00 3.91
CA SER A 435 -0.57 16.91 2.49
C SER A 435 -0.69 18.27 1.80
N THR A 436 -0.86 19.34 2.58
CA THR A 436 -0.97 20.74 2.13
C THR A 436 0.38 21.40 1.85
N GLU A 437 1.50 20.82 2.31
CA GLU A 437 2.82 21.38 2.06
C GLU A 437 3.29 21.09 0.62
N GLU A 438 3.72 22.12 -0.11
CA GLU A 438 4.27 21.99 -1.48
C GLU A 438 5.52 21.10 -1.54
N SER A 439 6.24 20.94 -0.41
CA SER A 439 7.39 20.05 -0.28
C SER A 439 7.02 18.57 -0.10
N ASN A 440 5.73 18.23 0.02
CA ASN A 440 5.32 16.85 0.22
C ASN A 440 5.45 16.04 -1.08
N ALA A 441 6.44 15.13 -1.10
CA ALA A 441 6.66 14.23 -2.23
C ALA A 441 5.57 13.15 -2.38
N THR A 442 4.76 12.93 -1.34
CA THR A 442 3.71 11.89 -1.29
C THR A 442 2.39 12.46 -0.76
N PRO A 443 1.75 13.42 -1.46
CA PRO A 443 0.52 14.07 -1.00
C PRO A 443 -0.70 13.13 -0.98
N PHE A 444 -0.59 11.96 -1.62
CA PHE A 444 -1.62 10.92 -1.67
C PHE A 444 -1.55 9.94 -0.48
N LEU A 445 -0.54 10.05 0.38
CA LEU A 445 -0.43 9.25 1.62
C LEU A 445 -0.89 10.10 2.82
N PRO A 446 -1.44 9.46 3.88
CA PRO A 446 -1.82 10.18 5.08
C PRO A 446 -0.61 10.77 5.80
N ALA A 447 -0.80 11.98 6.33
CA ALA A 447 0.17 12.67 7.16
C ALA A 447 0.09 12.18 8.61
N GLY A 448 1.26 11.99 9.24
CA GLY A 448 1.39 11.43 10.58
C GLY A 448 2.70 10.65 10.76
N LEU A 449 2.68 9.64 11.62
CA LEU A 449 3.85 8.82 11.92
C LEU A 449 3.76 7.45 11.25
N TRP A 450 4.88 6.98 10.72
CA TRP A 450 5.00 5.69 10.03
C TRP A 450 5.98 4.78 10.76
N LEU A 451 5.55 3.56 11.09
CA LEU A 451 6.41 2.49 11.57
C LEU A 451 7.03 1.77 10.38
N CYS A 452 8.34 1.90 10.22
CA CYS A 452 9.13 1.23 9.20
C CYS A 452 9.97 0.12 9.85
N PRO A 453 9.65 -1.18 9.63
CA PRO A 453 10.43 -2.29 10.14
C PRO A 453 11.87 -2.29 9.60
N LEU A 454 12.84 -2.34 10.51
CA LEU A 454 14.27 -2.35 10.20
C LEU A 454 14.79 -3.80 10.11
N PRO A 455 15.83 -4.06 9.29
CA PRO A 455 16.45 -5.37 9.18
C PRO A 455 17.19 -5.75 10.46
N PHE A 456 17.11 -7.02 10.81
CA PHE A 456 18.09 -7.68 11.66
C PHE A 456 19.33 -8.07 10.83
N ALA A 457 20.40 -8.48 11.52
CA ALA A 457 21.61 -8.94 10.85
C ALA A 457 21.33 -10.10 9.88
N ASP A 458 20.39 -10.99 10.24
CA ASP A 458 19.97 -12.14 9.44
C ASP A 458 19.17 -11.77 8.18
N ASP A 459 18.69 -10.53 8.06
CA ASP A 459 17.99 -10.04 6.85
C ASP A 459 18.99 -9.48 5.82
N LEU A 460 20.18 -9.09 6.26
CA LEU A 460 21.19 -8.53 5.38
C LEU A 460 21.78 -9.62 4.48
N ARG A 461 21.83 -9.34 3.17
CA ARG A 461 22.45 -10.22 2.17
C ARG A 461 23.67 -9.50 1.64
N GLY A 462 24.84 -10.14 1.76
CA GLY A 462 26.08 -9.64 1.17
C GLY A 462 25.97 -9.64 -0.36
N GLY A 463 26.52 -8.60 -0.99
CA GLY A 463 26.70 -8.59 -2.45
C GLY A 463 27.70 -9.65 -2.90
N PRO A 464 27.80 -9.92 -4.21
CA PRO A 464 28.86 -10.76 -4.76
C PRO A 464 30.23 -10.23 -4.34
N ALA A 465 31.18 -11.14 -4.06
CA ALA A 465 32.54 -10.77 -3.70
C ALA A 465 33.16 -9.97 -4.84
N THR A 466 33.49 -8.71 -4.59
CA THR A 466 34.39 -7.96 -5.44
C THR A 466 35.82 -8.37 -5.06
N ASP A 467 36.64 -8.73 -6.05
CA ASP A 467 38.03 -9.22 -5.87
C ASP A 467 39.00 -8.11 -5.35
N GLY A 468 38.54 -7.21 -4.50
CA GLY A 468 39.26 -6.01 -4.07
C GLY A 468 39.33 -4.92 -5.14
N THR A 469 38.77 -5.15 -6.33
CA THR A 469 38.60 -4.13 -7.38
C THR A 469 37.41 -3.24 -7.06
N GLU A 470 37.66 -1.93 -6.96
CA GLU A 470 36.55 -0.96 -6.90
C GLU A 470 35.66 -1.11 -8.15
N PRO A 471 34.33 -1.02 -8.00
CA PRO A 471 33.45 -1.04 -9.15
C PRO A 471 33.82 0.09 -10.11
N PRO A 472 33.78 -0.15 -11.44
CA PRO A 472 34.13 0.87 -12.42
C PRO A 472 33.23 2.09 -12.24
N ARG A 473 33.84 3.27 -12.10
CA ARG A 473 33.12 4.54 -12.02
C ARG A 473 33.07 5.18 -13.40
N ALA A 474 31.92 5.76 -13.75
CA ALA A 474 31.77 6.54 -14.97
C ALA A 474 32.60 7.83 -14.92
N SER A 475 33.00 8.35 -16.09
CA SER A 475 33.62 9.67 -16.21
C SER A 475 32.64 10.79 -15.82
N ASN A 476 33.18 11.98 -15.54
CA ASN A 476 32.35 13.15 -15.29
C ASN A 476 31.56 13.56 -16.54
N GLU A 477 32.15 13.40 -17.74
CA GLU A 477 31.48 13.69 -19.00
C GLU A 477 30.23 12.83 -19.20
N LEU A 478 30.32 11.52 -18.96
CA LEU A 478 29.17 10.60 -19.05
C LEU A 478 28.09 10.91 -18.01
N VAL A 479 28.50 11.31 -16.80
CA VAL A 479 27.57 11.69 -15.72
C VAL A 479 26.80 12.96 -16.08
N ASP A 480 27.48 13.96 -16.64
CA ASP A 480 26.86 15.23 -17.02
C ASP A 480 25.91 15.07 -18.21
N GLN A 481 26.27 14.28 -19.22
CA GLN A 481 25.37 13.92 -20.32
C GLN A 481 24.14 13.14 -19.81
N MET A 482 24.33 12.16 -18.92
CA MET A 482 23.23 11.40 -18.32
C MET A 482 22.30 12.29 -17.49
N ARG A 483 22.82 13.33 -16.81
CA ARG A 483 22.00 14.28 -16.06
C ARG A 483 20.97 14.98 -16.95
N VAL A 484 21.35 15.37 -18.17
CA VAL A 484 20.43 15.98 -19.14
C VAL A 484 19.33 15.00 -19.53
N ILE A 485 19.68 13.73 -19.78
CA ILE A 485 18.71 12.67 -20.10
C ILE A 485 17.71 12.49 -18.95
N VAL A 486 18.19 12.40 -17.70
CA VAL A 486 17.32 12.25 -16.52
C VAL A 486 16.37 13.44 -16.38
N GLN A 487 16.84 14.68 -16.59
CA GLN A 487 16.02 15.88 -16.54
C GLN A 487 14.88 15.87 -17.57
N GLN A 488 15.15 15.43 -18.81
CA GLN A 488 14.13 15.34 -19.87
C GLN A 488 13.08 14.24 -19.62
N LEU A 489 13.46 13.20 -18.85
CA LEU A 489 12.61 12.06 -18.51
C LEU A 489 11.90 12.21 -17.17
N GLN A 490 12.01 13.36 -16.50
CA GLN A 490 11.24 13.61 -15.29
C GLN A 490 9.73 13.57 -15.56
N LEU A 491 9.02 12.89 -14.66
CA LEU A 491 7.56 12.91 -14.65
C LEU A 491 7.06 14.33 -14.36
N PRO A 492 5.80 14.68 -14.74
CA PRO A 492 5.21 15.96 -14.38
C PRO A 492 5.31 16.22 -12.88
N LYS A 493 5.71 17.44 -12.50
CA LYS A 493 5.99 17.85 -11.10
C LYS A 493 7.14 17.06 -10.43
N ALA A 494 7.97 16.35 -11.20
CA ALA A 494 9.03 15.48 -10.70
C ALA A 494 8.56 14.46 -9.64
N MET A 495 7.29 14.03 -9.72
CA MET A 495 6.64 13.20 -8.71
C MET A 495 6.11 11.92 -9.34
N TYR A 496 6.37 10.79 -8.68
CA TYR A 496 5.76 9.50 -8.99
C TYR A 496 4.45 9.35 -8.21
N ASN A 497 3.34 9.10 -8.91
CA ASN A 497 2.05 8.80 -8.30
C ASN A 497 1.66 7.36 -8.63
N PRO A 498 1.64 6.43 -7.64
CA PRO A 498 1.32 5.02 -7.86
C PRO A 498 -0.13 4.81 -8.32
N MET A 499 -1.07 5.69 -7.97
CA MET A 499 -2.49 5.59 -8.37
C MET A 499 -2.70 5.67 -9.89
N ARG A 500 -1.70 6.13 -10.66
CA ARG A 500 -1.75 6.19 -12.13
C ARG A 500 -1.39 4.88 -12.82
N TYR A 501 -0.93 3.89 -12.05
CA TYR A 501 -0.39 2.63 -12.57
C TYR A 501 -1.13 1.45 -11.91
N PRO A 502 -2.36 1.14 -12.35
CA PRO A 502 -3.08 -0.03 -11.87
C PRO A 502 -2.36 -1.32 -12.28
N ASN A 503 -2.54 -2.40 -11.51
CA ASN A 503 -1.95 -3.71 -11.83
C ASN A 503 -2.58 -4.29 -13.11
N PRO A 504 -1.82 -4.45 -14.21
CA PRO A 504 -2.37 -4.90 -15.50
C PRO A 504 -2.98 -6.29 -15.43
N GLY A 505 -2.37 -7.22 -14.69
CA GLY A 505 -2.85 -8.60 -14.54
C GLY A 505 -4.19 -8.66 -13.81
N LEU A 506 -4.36 -7.85 -12.76
CA LEU A 506 -5.64 -7.75 -12.05
C LEU A 506 -6.72 -7.09 -12.91
N GLN A 507 -6.40 -5.96 -13.55
CA GLN A 507 -7.35 -5.29 -14.43
C GLN A 507 -7.80 -6.21 -15.57
N TRP A 508 -6.88 -6.96 -16.14
CA TRP A 508 -7.18 -7.96 -17.16
C TRP A 508 -8.09 -9.07 -16.66
N HIS A 509 -7.75 -9.68 -15.52
CA HIS A 509 -8.54 -10.74 -14.90
C HIS A 509 -9.99 -10.31 -14.68
N TYR A 510 -10.19 -9.14 -14.09
CA TYR A 510 -11.53 -8.62 -13.81
C TYR A 510 -12.28 -8.15 -15.04
N LYS A 511 -11.59 -7.60 -16.04
CA LYS A 511 -12.20 -7.24 -17.32
C LYS A 511 -12.72 -8.46 -18.07
N ILE A 512 -11.96 -9.57 -18.07
CA ILE A 512 -12.44 -10.84 -18.63
C ILE A 512 -13.65 -11.35 -17.85
N LEU A 513 -13.58 -11.35 -16.51
CA LEU A 513 -14.68 -11.81 -15.66
C LEU A 513 -15.96 -11.00 -15.92
N GLN A 514 -15.82 -9.69 -16.07
CA GLN A 514 -16.92 -8.80 -16.45
C GLN A 514 -17.48 -9.15 -17.84
N ALA A 515 -16.62 -9.30 -18.85
CA ALA A 515 -17.07 -9.63 -20.21
C ALA A 515 -17.81 -10.97 -20.24
N LEU A 516 -17.31 -11.98 -19.52
CA LEU A 516 -17.96 -13.28 -19.37
C LEU A 516 -19.31 -13.18 -18.65
N ALA A 517 -19.40 -12.39 -17.58
CA ALA A 517 -20.64 -12.21 -16.82
C ALA A 517 -21.70 -11.42 -17.60
N LEU A 518 -21.28 -10.46 -18.42
CA LEU A 518 -22.17 -9.64 -19.24
C LEU A 518 -22.48 -10.26 -20.61
N GLU A 519 -21.86 -11.39 -20.96
CA GLU A 519 -21.93 -12.02 -22.29
C GLU A 519 -21.43 -11.09 -23.42
N GLU A 520 -20.45 -10.24 -23.10
CA GLU A 520 -19.78 -9.34 -24.04
C GLU A 520 -18.56 -10.02 -24.69
N GLU A 521 -18.10 -9.45 -25.81
CA GLU A 521 -16.88 -9.93 -26.47
C GLU A 521 -15.66 -9.73 -25.56
N VAL A 522 -14.96 -10.81 -25.26
CA VAL A 522 -13.76 -10.78 -24.43
C VAL A 522 -12.68 -10.04 -25.21
N PRO A 523 -12.12 -8.93 -24.67
CA PRO A 523 -11.01 -8.25 -25.33
C PRO A 523 -9.83 -9.21 -25.52
N GLU A 524 -9.03 -9.02 -26.57
CA GLU A 524 -7.84 -9.86 -26.80
C GLU A 524 -6.56 -9.25 -26.20
N VAL A 525 -6.50 -7.92 -26.08
CA VAL A 525 -5.30 -7.20 -25.67
C VAL A 525 -5.53 -6.47 -24.34
N PRO A 526 -4.70 -6.73 -23.31
CA PRO A 526 -4.73 -5.96 -22.08
C PRO A 526 -4.13 -4.56 -22.28
N GLU A 527 -4.72 -3.56 -21.63
CA GLU A 527 -4.13 -2.23 -21.54
C GLU A 527 -3.13 -2.19 -20.36
N ASP A 528 -1.85 -2.04 -20.68
CA ASP A 528 -0.78 -1.97 -19.68
C ASP A 528 -0.18 -0.56 -19.60
N LEU A 529 -0.53 0.15 -18.53
CA LEU A 529 -0.03 1.49 -18.24
C LEU A 529 1.36 1.50 -17.61
N THR A 530 1.91 0.35 -17.22
CA THR A 530 3.26 0.21 -16.66
C THR A 530 4.35 0.18 -17.74
N LEU A 531 3.97 -0.10 -18.99
CA LEU A 531 4.89 -0.09 -20.11
C LEU A 531 5.46 1.32 -20.39
N PRO A 532 6.79 1.45 -20.59
CA PRO A 532 7.39 2.73 -20.96
C PRO A 532 6.82 3.27 -22.28
N LYS A 533 6.55 4.58 -22.32
CA LYS A 533 6.07 5.26 -23.53
C LYS A 533 7.21 5.51 -24.52
N HIS A 534 7.73 4.45 -25.13
CA HIS A 534 8.93 4.47 -26.00
C HIS A 534 8.92 5.58 -27.05
N LYS A 535 7.79 5.80 -27.75
CA LYS A 535 7.67 6.89 -28.75
C LYS A 535 7.88 8.28 -28.14
N ALA A 536 7.32 8.52 -26.94
CA ALA A 536 7.45 9.79 -26.25
C ALA A 536 8.86 9.97 -25.65
N ILE A 537 9.45 8.90 -25.12
CA ILE A 537 10.83 8.88 -24.61
C ILE A 537 11.79 9.21 -25.77
N ASN A 538 11.70 8.51 -26.89
CA ASN A 538 12.56 8.74 -28.05
C ASN A 538 12.43 10.18 -28.58
N LYS A 539 11.22 10.74 -28.61
CA LYS A 539 11.01 12.13 -29.03
C LYS A 539 11.68 13.16 -28.10
N ARG A 540 11.78 12.89 -26.79
CA ARG A 540 12.35 13.84 -25.81
C ARG A 540 13.85 13.66 -25.62
N SER A 541 14.33 12.42 -25.60
CA SER A 541 15.70 12.11 -25.21
C SER A 541 16.47 11.26 -26.23
N GLY A 542 15.89 10.96 -27.39
CA GLY A 542 16.50 10.07 -28.39
C GLY A 542 17.88 10.52 -28.86
N GLY A 543 18.03 11.80 -29.22
CA GLY A 543 19.33 12.37 -29.62
C GLY A 543 20.36 12.29 -28.49
N TYR A 544 20.01 12.75 -27.29
CA TYR A 544 20.90 12.70 -26.13
C TYR A 544 21.33 11.27 -25.76
N LEU A 545 20.44 10.28 -25.92
CA LEU A 545 20.75 8.87 -25.68
C LEU A 545 21.76 8.33 -26.69
N GLN A 546 21.67 8.77 -27.94
CA GLN A 546 22.62 8.39 -28.99
C GLN A 546 24.01 8.98 -28.70
N ASP A 547 24.08 10.29 -28.39
CA ASP A 547 25.33 10.98 -28.06
C ASP A 547 26.00 10.35 -26.81
N TRP A 548 25.21 9.99 -25.80
CA TRP A 548 25.69 9.30 -24.61
C TRP A 548 26.22 7.89 -24.93
N ALA A 549 25.54 7.15 -25.82
CA ALA A 549 25.96 5.81 -26.23
C ALA A 549 27.28 5.85 -27.01
N GLU A 550 27.46 6.85 -27.89
CA GLU A 550 28.72 7.06 -28.62
C GLU A 550 29.86 7.40 -27.66
N THR A 551 29.64 8.32 -26.72
CA THR A 551 30.62 8.70 -25.69
C THR A 551 31.00 7.49 -24.82
N LEU A 552 30.02 6.67 -24.41
CA LEU A 552 30.26 5.46 -23.63
C LEU A 552 31.11 4.44 -24.40
N GLN A 553 30.84 4.25 -25.70
CA GLN A 553 31.62 3.34 -26.53
C GLN A 553 33.08 3.79 -26.65
N GLU A 554 33.32 5.09 -26.87
CA GLU A 554 34.67 5.65 -26.91
C GLU A 554 35.43 5.43 -25.60
N GLU A 555 34.81 5.71 -24.46
CA GLU A 555 35.43 5.54 -23.15
C GLU A 555 35.69 4.07 -22.80
N THR A 556 34.76 3.19 -23.17
CA THR A 556 34.93 1.75 -22.99
C THR A 556 36.10 1.24 -23.83
N GLN A 557 36.25 1.73 -25.07
CA GLN A 557 37.40 1.38 -25.92
C GLN A 557 38.73 1.93 -25.37
N LYS A 558 38.75 3.16 -24.85
CA LYS A 558 39.94 3.76 -24.19
C LYS A 558 40.35 2.97 -22.95
N THR A 559 39.38 2.55 -22.15
CA THR A 559 39.60 1.74 -20.93
C THR A 559 40.06 0.33 -21.28
N ALA A 560 39.44 -0.32 -22.27
CA ALA A 560 39.83 -1.64 -22.74
C ALA A 560 41.27 -1.65 -23.27
N LYS A 561 41.67 -0.62 -24.03
CA LYS A 561 43.04 -0.44 -24.52
C LYS A 561 44.04 -0.29 -23.38
N THR A 562 43.75 0.56 -22.38
CA THR A 562 44.64 0.74 -21.21
C THR A 562 44.75 -0.51 -20.34
N THR A 563 43.69 -1.30 -20.14
CA THR A 563 43.79 -2.61 -19.46
C THR A 563 44.56 -3.66 -20.27
N LYS A 564 44.52 -3.63 -21.61
CA LYS A 564 45.35 -4.51 -22.45
C LYS A 564 46.82 -4.15 -22.35
N THR A 565 47.16 -2.85 -22.42
CA THR A 565 48.56 -2.39 -22.28
C THR A 565 49.12 -2.68 -20.89
N LYS A 566 48.27 -2.68 -19.84
CA LYS A 566 48.69 -3.06 -18.48
C LYS A 566 48.88 -4.57 -18.29
N ARG A 567 48.20 -5.41 -19.08
CA ARG A 567 48.45 -6.87 -19.11
C ARG A 567 49.66 -7.22 -19.97
N GLU A 568 49.87 -6.53 -21.09
CA GLU A 568 51.06 -6.71 -21.94
C GLU A 568 52.35 -6.26 -21.23
N ALA A 569 52.28 -5.30 -20.30
CA ALA A 569 53.43 -4.90 -19.48
C ALA A 569 53.75 -5.87 -18.32
N ASP A 570 52.83 -6.79 -17.99
CA ASP A 570 53.01 -7.80 -16.93
C ASP A 570 53.35 -9.19 -17.52
N ASP A 571 53.20 -9.37 -18.84
CA ASP A 571 53.47 -10.62 -19.58
C ASP A 571 54.89 -10.70 -20.19
N ASP A 572 55.75 -9.69 -19.99
CA ASP A 572 57.12 -9.66 -20.55
C ASP A 572 58.22 -10.09 -19.56
N ALA A 573 57.86 -10.93 -18.58
CA ALA A 573 58.82 -11.58 -17.67
C ALA A 573 58.57 -13.10 -17.56
N ASP A 574 59.45 -13.83 -18.26
CA ASP A 574 59.78 -15.26 -18.16
C ASP A 574 58.76 -16.32 -18.62
N ASP A 575 58.90 -16.67 -19.89
CA ASP A 575 58.42 -17.90 -20.53
C ASP A 575 59.32 -19.10 -20.15
N VAL A 576 58.86 -19.99 -19.26
CA VAL A 576 59.39 -21.36 -19.12
C VAL A 576 58.24 -22.38 -18.92
N LYS A 577 58.27 -23.40 -19.79
CA LYS A 577 57.38 -24.56 -19.99
C LYS A 577 56.82 -25.29 -18.74
N PRO A 578 55.68 -26.02 -18.89
CA PRO A 578 54.90 -26.54 -17.77
C PRO A 578 55.39 -27.91 -17.27
N ALA A 579 55.50 -28.07 -15.95
CA ALA A 579 55.67 -29.37 -15.30
C ALA A 579 54.60 -29.62 -14.21
N LYS A 580 53.83 -30.68 -14.45
CA LYS A 580 53.07 -31.57 -13.55
C LYS A 580 52.75 -31.13 -12.11
N LYS A 581 51.43 -31.16 -11.84
CA LYS A 581 50.70 -31.32 -10.55
C LYS A 581 51.53 -31.69 -9.32
N ALA A 582 51.43 -30.86 -8.27
CA ALA A 582 51.50 -31.31 -6.88
C ALA A 582 50.64 -30.45 -5.93
N LYS A 583 50.16 -31.15 -4.90
CA LYS A 583 49.30 -30.84 -3.75
C LYS A 583 49.56 -29.51 -3.02
N ALA A 584 48.48 -29.02 -2.40
CA ALA A 584 48.39 -27.85 -1.51
C ALA A 584 49.54 -27.71 -0.50
N SER A 585 50.14 -26.53 -0.45
CA SER A 585 50.78 -25.98 0.74
C SER A 585 50.72 -24.44 0.71
N SER A 586 50.36 -23.88 1.87
CA SER A 586 50.28 -22.48 2.26
C SER A 586 50.95 -21.44 1.35
N THR A 587 50.15 -20.52 0.81
CA THR A 587 50.57 -19.27 0.18
C THR A 587 51.32 -18.40 1.21
N LYS A 588 52.64 -18.30 1.10
CA LYS A 588 53.41 -17.20 1.69
C LYS A 588 53.39 -16.04 0.69
N PRO A 589 53.00 -14.81 1.09
CA PRO A 589 53.18 -13.64 0.23
C PRO A 589 54.67 -13.34 0.10
N SER A 590 55.16 -13.08 -1.12
CA SER A 590 56.52 -12.59 -1.34
C SER A 590 56.63 -11.16 -0.80
N ALA A 591 57.73 -10.86 -0.10
CA ALA A 591 57.97 -9.55 0.51
C ALA A 591 58.19 -8.41 -0.50
N SER A 592 58.33 -8.73 -1.78
CA SER A 592 58.63 -7.79 -2.88
C SER A 592 57.48 -6.83 -3.24
N GLY A 593 56.31 -6.93 -2.60
CA GLY A 593 55.14 -6.11 -2.91
C GLY A 593 54.43 -5.47 -1.69
N MET A 594 55.02 -5.52 -0.50
CA MET A 594 54.39 -4.92 0.69
C MET A 594 54.42 -3.39 0.63
N THR A 595 53.24 -2.78 0.77
CA THR A 595 53.09 -1.31 0.87
C THR A 595 53.48 -0.80 2.26
N ASP A 596 53.82 0.48 2.37
CA ASP A 596 54.23 1.16 3.61
C ASP A 596 53.19 1.02 4.74
N ALA A 597 51.90 0.95 4.38
CA ALA A 597 50.82 0.73 5.33
C ALA A 597 50.80 -0.71 5.86
N GLN A 598 51.12 -1.70 5.02
CA GLN A 598 51.20 -3.10 5.41
C GLN A 598 52.42 -3.39 6.29
N VAL A 599 53.56 -2.72 6.03
CA VAL A 599 54.75 -2.81 6.89
C VAL A 599 54.46 -2.22 8.28
N ARG A 600 53.75 -1.08 8.36
CA ARG A 600 53.31 -0.50 9.64
C ARG A 600 52.30 -1.36 10.40
N ALA A 601 51.33 -1.96 9.70
CA ALA A 601 50.42 -2.91 10.31
C ALA A 601 51.14 -4.16 10.82
N ALA A 602 52.16 -4.62 10.07
CA ALA A 602 52.97 -5.76 10.47
C ALA A 602 53.85 -5.46 11.70
N ALA A 603 54.39 -4.24 11.79
CA ALA A 603 55.16 -3.74 12.93
C ALA A 603 54.30 -3.62 14.19
N SER A 604 53.15 -2.93 14.12
CA SER A 604 52.23 -2.78 15.27
C SER A 604 51.63 -4.11 15.75
N ALA A 605 51.48 -5.09 14.85
CA ALA A 605 51.02 -6.45 15.19
C ALA A 605 52.14 -7.39 15.69
N GLY A 606 53.40 -6.92 15.79
CA GLY A 606 54.55 -7.73 16.21
C GLY A 606 54.87 -8.91 15.27
N SER A 607 54.36 -8.85 14.04
CA SER A 607 54.42 -9.96 13.07
C SER A 607 55.72 -10.00 12.25
N LEU A 608 56.53 -8.93 12.29
CA LEU A 608 57.85 -8.82 11.65
C LEU A 608 58.85 -9.89 12.15
N THR A 609 58.75 -10.30 13.42
CA THR A 609 59.58 -11.37 14.02
C THR A 609 59.42 -12.72 13.33
N LYS A 610 58.28 -12.96 12.67
CA LYS A 610 57.95 -14.20 11.98
C LYS A 610 58.42 -14.23 10.51
N MET A 611 58.82 -13.09 9.94
CA MET A 611 59.28 -13.01 8.55
C MET A 611 60.65 -13.66 8.35
N VAL A 612 60.96 -14.10 7.13
CA VAL A 612 62.27 -14.68 6.80
C VAL A 612 63.30 -13.54 6.72
N VAL A 613 64.57 -13.83 7.04
CA VAL A 613 65.64 -12.81 7.04
C VAL A 613 65.84 -12.18 5.65
N ALA A 614 65.59 -12.93 4.57
CA ALA A 614 65.63 -12.41 3.21
C ALA A 614 64.56 -11.32 3.00
N ASP A 615 63.31 -11.62 3.35
CA ASP A 615 62.18 -10.69 3.28
C ASP A 615 62.44 -9.38 4.05
N LEU A 616 63.01 -9.49 5.25
CA LEU A 616 63.36 -8.32 6.07
C LEU A 616 64.46 -7.45 5.43
N LYS A 617 65.44 -8.08 4.77
CA LYS A 617 66.50 -7.36 4.06
C LYS A 617 65.98 -6.68 2.80
N ASP A 618 65.06 -7.30 2.08
CA ASP A 618 64.44 -6.72 0.89
C ASP A 618 63.59 -5.50 1.26
N LEU A 619 62.80 -5.60 2.35
CA LEU A 619 62.05 -4.46 2.88
C LEU A 619 62.96 -3.32 3.33
N LEU A 620 64.07 -3.61 4.03
CA LEU A 620 65.04 -2.59 4.42
C LEU A 620 65.73 -1.95 3.19
N ALA A 621 66.06 -2.75 2.17
CA ALA A 621 66.65 -2.25 0.93
C ALA A 621 65.69 -1.33 0.15
N MET A 622 64.40 -1.67 0.08
CA MET A 622 63.37 -0.81 -0.53
C MET A 622 63.18 0.50 0.23
N LYS A 623 63.49 0.53 1.54
CA LYS A 623 63.46 1.73 2.38
C LYS A 623 64.79 2.48 2.45
N GLY A 624 65.82 2.03 1.74
CA GLY A 624 67.15 2.64 1.76
C GLY A 624 67.89 2.49 3.10
N LEU A 625 67.48 1.53 3.93
CA LEU A 625 68.05 1.26 5.25
C LEU A 625 69.12 0.16 5.19
N SER A 626 70.01 0.16 6.18
CA SER A 626 71.12 -0.82 6.26
C SER A 626 70.63 -2.26 6.46
N ILE A 627 71.08 -3.17 5.60
CA ILE A 627 70.72 -4.62 5.58
C ILE A 627 71.65 -5.52 6.40
N SER A 628 72.61 -4.94 7.13
CA SER A 628 73.59 -5.69 7.93
C SER A 628 73.06 -6.01 9.34
N GLY A 629 73.48 -7.14 9.92
CA GLY A 629 73.11 -7.53 11.30
C GLY A 629 72.33 -8.84 11.41
N LYS A 630 72.01 -9.20 12.65
CA LYS A 630 71.19 -10.37 13.00
C LYS A 630 69.71 -10.04 12.77
N LYS A 631 68.87 -11.08 12.75
CA LYS A 631 67.42 -10.94 12.51
C LYS A 631 66.74 -9.94 13.45
N ALA A 632 67.13 -9.92 14.73
CA ALA A 632 66.61 -8.97 15.72
C ALA A 632 66.89 -7.51 15.29
N ASP A 633 68.13 -7.22 14.91
CA ASP A 633 68.56 -5.88 14.48
C ASP A 633 67.84 -5.39 13.21
N LEU A 634 67.44 -6.31 12.32
CA LEU A 634 66.66 -5.98 11.10
C LEU A 634 65.20 -5.67 11.43
N VAL A 635 64.61 -6.40 12.39
CA VAL A 635 63.23 -6.17 12.86
C VAL A 635 63.16 -4.84 13.61
N GLU A 636 64.09 -4.58 14.52
CA GLU A 636 64.16 -3.34 15.30
C GLU A 636 64.26 -2.10 14.39
N ARG A 637 65.03 -2.18 13.30
CA ARG A 637 65.11 -1.07 12.31
C ARG A 637 63.83 -0.85 11.52
N LEU A 638 63.09 -1.91 11.20
CA LEU A 638 61.80 -1.79 10.53
C LEU A 638 60.71 -1.25 11.48
N GLU A 639 60.79 -1.59 12.77
CA GLU A 639 59.92 -1.04 13.83
C GLU A 639 60.23 0.44 14.07
N GLN A 640 61.50 0.82 14.21
CA GLN A 640 61.93 2.22 14.34
C GLN A 640 61.52 3.05 13.11
N TRP A 641 61.72 2.52 11.90
CA TRP A 641 61.25 3.20 10.68
C TRP A 641 59.72 3.36 10.67
N ALA A 642 58.97 2.35 11.10
CA ALA A 642 57.51 2.42 11.17
C ALA A 642 57.01 3.45 12.20
N GLU A 643 57.74 3.67 13.29
CA GLU A 643 57.45 4.69 14.31
C GLU A 643 57.85 6.10 13.86
N GLU A 644 59.01 6.28 13.21
CA GLU A 644 59.49 7.58 12.73
C GLU A 644 58.68 8.12 11.55
N THR A 645 58.06 7.23 10.76
CA THR A 645 57.28 7.59 9.57
C THR A 645 55.76 7.57 9.81
N SER A 646 55.31 7.47 11.07
CA SER A 646 53.89 7.41 11.45
C SER A 646 53.20 8.76 11.60
#